data_AF-T0SP59-F1
#
_entry.id   AF-T0SP59-F1
#
_cell.length_a   1.000
_cell.length_b   1.000
_cell.length_c   1.000
_cell.angle_alpha   90.00
_cell.angle_beta   90.00
_cell.angle_gamma   90.00
#
_symmetry.space_group_name_H-M   'P 1'
#
loop_
_entity.id
_entity.type
_entity.pdbx_description
1 polymer ?
#
loop_
_entity_poly.entity_id
_entity_poly.type
_entity_poly.pdbx_seq_one_letter_code
_entity_poly.pdbx_strand_id
1 'polypeptide(L)'
;MSKKNEPGMAFNMDKLNKVFAFFSVALLITVVWVFLDDYIRPWKAIQVEAMKIKKSKLAGQVAEEEKTIDKDKVADLEKKIEEAKANVASKKETIDQITDELEQILKHIKEETIINGRLNSQVAALTFKWENAHSHHKANAGDLFKKLREEKRLFAESKDRMKALQAQEKTKNKAIAAEKSDLTTLEKELTGITMKLDLLQKAESKLALNPLFALRNAPFVDFLDPTVKIHQIVLENITDDRYFQHVPKVDRCITCHTFIDQEGYEDQPNPHKTHPKLDMMVGANSTHPMKKFGCTTCHGGEGHRVTNFNSAAHIPQNEEQKAEWIQKYHWHAPHKVPIEMFKKQHSEAGCVKCHTETQYLPGATALNEGRRNIEKFGCYACHKIEGWEHKRKPGPSLEKIAAKVDKEFFKNWVWDPKSFNKHAKMPSFFMQMNNTKKDEFIKKNIAEVNAIAEFIYDKSKPYKPFMKYSGGNSEKGKELVKSVGCMACHGVDDFAPESKKVNAHAGPFLTGIGSKVDADWLVSWLKKPSHYQEDTIMPSFRLTDREANDITAYLMSMKNKKFESLKFEDMSKELRDELLVEYFSAFDTEEVAKKKLASMSDRERTLELGYRSVGKYGCYSCHSIEGFDGRAPIGPELTKVGSKPLTQFGFSHEYDVEKSRDGWIKAHLINPRRWDNGVDKPFKDLLRMPNFDMSEKEAETITTALLGQVADKVPLSGVKRLDAREAVVAEGMKVVQKFNCVGCHQIDGMFGDIVNMYPDDINEAPPRLVGEGHRVQADWFHFFLNNVYKIRPWLNVRMPSFVLSNDERNKIVAMFQAKAGQETFEENYETVKWLPGEREGAVKLFKSLDCASCHTTGFNKEDPTAPNLHFAKRRLRASWIKKWLHDPQKILPGTVMPSFWENGESTDTEVFGGDAEKQINALTKYLLEIGEDKYSPETKK
;
A
#
# COMPACT_ATOMS: atom_id res chain seq x y z
N MET A 1 -5.69 -9.01 98.85
CA MET A 1 -6.53 -8.11 98.03
C MET A 1 -6.13 -8.25 96.58
N SER A 2 -7.11 -8.59 95.75
CA SER A 2 -7.06 -8.87 94.32
C SER A 2 -6.56 -7.64 93.53
N LYS A 3 -5.55 -7.82 92.66
CA LYS A 3 -5.31 -6.91 91.54
C LYS A 3 -6.40 -7.18 90.50
N LYS A 4 -7.34 -6.23 90.39
CA LYS A 4 -8.36 -6.16 89.35
C LYS A 4 -7.68 -6.27 87.98
N ASN A 5 -7.81 -7.41 87.30
CA ASN A 5 -7.74 -7.46 85.85
C ASN A 5 -9.16 -7.18 85.36
N GLU A 6 -9.34 -6.06 84.66
CA GLU A 6 -10.63 -5.71 84.06
C GLU A 6 -11.07 -6.79 83.06
N PRO A 7 -12.37 -7.17 83.04
CA PRO A 7 -12.91 -8.10 82.06
C PRO A 7 -13.09 -7.37 80.72
N GLY A 8 -12.22 -7.66 79.75
CA GLY A 8 -12.41 -7.21 78.36
C GLY A 8 -11.16 -7.16 77.50
N MET A 9 -9.96 -7.00 78.08
CA MET A 9 -8.71 -7.01 77.31
C MET A 9 -8.07 -8.40 77.32
N ALA A 10 -8.64 -9.30 76.53
CA ALA A 10 -8.17 -10.69 76.33
C ALA A 10 -6.86 -10.81 75.55
N PHE A 11 -6.07 -9.73 75.42
CA PHE A 11 -4.86 -9.71 74.59
C PHE A 11 -3.67 -9.22 75.40
N ASN A 12 -2.61 -10.03 75.41
CA ASN A 12 -1.31 -9.62 75.91
C ASN A 12 -0.80 -8.44 75.07
N MET A 13 -0.82 -7.23 75.64
CA MET A 13 -0.49 -6.01 74.91
C MET A 13 0.95 -5.96 74.40
N ASP A 14 1.90 -6.54 75.13
CA ASP A 14 3.28 -6.66 74.66
C ASP A 14 3.38 -7.58 73.43
N LYS A 15 2.59 -8.66 73.41
CA LYS A 15 2.50 -9.56 72.26
C LYS A 15 1.85 -8.85 71.07
N LEU A 16 0.78 -8.09 71.27
CA LEU A 16 0.12 -7.34 70.20
C LEU A 16 1.02 -6.25 69.63
N ASN A 17 1.74 -5.50 70.47
CA ASN A 17 2.69 -4.47 70.04
C ASN A 17 3.84 -5.07 69.23
N LYS A 18 4.37 -6.24 69.63
CA LYS A 18 5.39 -6.97 68.86
C LYS A 18 4.87 -7.43 67.50
N VAL A 19 3.63 -7.93 67.45
CA VAL A 19 2.97 -8.36 66.21
C VAL A 19 2.70 -7.16 65.30
N PHE A 20 2.21 -6.04 65.84
CA PHE A 20 1.98 -4.80 65.09
C PHE A 20 3.29 -4.22 64.54
N ALA A 21 4.35 -4.18 65.35
CA ALA A 21 5.68 -3.74 64.91
C ALA A 21 6.22 -4.65 63.80
N PHE A 22 6.08 -5.97 63.93
CA PHE A 22 6.46 -6.92 62.89
C PHE A 22 5.70 -6.67 61.58
N PHE A 23 4.37 -6.55 61.62
CA PHE A 23 3.57 -6.26 60.42
C PHE A 23 3.84 -4.87 59.83
N SER A 24 4.14 -3.87 60.67
CA SER A 24 4.51 -2.53 60.20
C SER A 24 5.85 -2.55 59.47
N VAL A 25 6.84 -3.28 59.99
CA VAL A 25 8.14 -3.49 59.33
C VAL A 25 7.97 -4.31 58.06
N ALA A 26 7.19 -5.39 58.10
CA ALA A 26 6.90 -6.22 56.93
C ALA A 26 6.18 -5.41 55.83
N LEU A 27 5.21 -4.57 56.20
CA LEU A 27 4.55 -3.66 55.28
C LEU A 27 5.52 -2.64 54.70
N LEU A 28 6.38 -2.02 55.52
CA LEU A 28 7.40 -1.08 55.04
C LEU A 28 8.34 -1.74 54.04
N ILE A 29 8.87 -2.93 54.36
CA ILE A 29 9.74 -3.71 53.46
C ILE A 29 8.99 -4.02 52.16
N THR A 30 7.73 -4.44 52.24
CA THR A 30 6.91 -4.77 51.07
C THR A 30 6.64 -3.53 50.22
N VAL A 31 6.33 -2.39 50.83
CA VAL A 31 6.12 -1.12 50.12
C VAL A 31 7.40 -0.70 49.41
N VAL A 32 8.54 -0.72 50.11
CA VAL A 32 9.86 -0.42 49.51
C VAL A 32 10.16 -1.38 48.36
N TRP A 33 9.86 -2.67 48.52
CA TRP A 33 10.05 -3.66 47.46
C TRP A 33 9.15 -3.38 46.25
N VAL A 34 7.86 -3.09 46.44
CA VAL A 34 6.94 -2.74 45.35
C VAL A 34 7.43 -1.50 44.60
N PHE A 35 7.90 -0.47 45.30
CA PHE A 35 8.48 0.71 44.65
C PHE A 35 9.75 0.39 43.86
N LEU A 36 10.64 -0.44 44.41
CA LEU A 36 11.86 -0.86 43.71
C LEU A 36 11.54 -1.72 42.48
N ASP A 37 10.60 -2.66 42.60
CA ASP A 37 10.15 -3.52 41.50
C ASP A 37 9.48 -2.69 40.38
N ASP A 38 8.64 -1.72 40.74
CA ASP A 38 8.02 -0.80 39.78
C ASP A 38 9.03 0.13 39.11
N TYR A 39 10.06 0.55 39.84
CA TYR A 39 11.10 1.46 39.35
C TYR A 39 12.14 0.76 38.46
N ILE A 40 12.51 -0.49 38.73
CA ILE A 40 13.51 -1.27 37.96
C ILE A 40 12.84 -1.87 36.73
N ARG A 41 12.64 -1.03 35.70
CA ARG A 41 12.04 -1.46 34.42
C ARG A 41 13.10 -1.78 33.36
N PRO A 42 12.93 -2.86 32.56
CA PRO A 42 13.90 -3.25 31.53
C PRO A 42 14.24 -2.18 30.49
N TRP A 43 13.28 -1.32 30.14
CA TRP A 43 13.48 -0.28 29.13
C TRP A 43 14.51 0.78 29.55
N LYS A 44 14.75 0.98 30.85
CA LYS A 44 15.76 1.93 31.34
C LYS A 44 17.17 1.50 30.91
N ALA A 45 17.46 0.20 30.96
CA ALA A 45 18.75 -0.35 30.52
C ALA A 45 18.98 -0.12 29.02
N ILE A 46 17.93 -0.30 28.22
CA ILE A 46 17.95 -0.05 26.76
C ILE A 46 18.29 1.43 26.49
N GLN A 47 17.67 2.38 27.19
CA GLN A 47 18.00 3.80 26.98
C GLN A 47 19.42 4.15 27.41
N VAL A 48 19.92 3.57 28.50
CA VAL A 48 21.32 3.76 28.92
C VAL A 48 22.29 3.22 27.88
N GLU A 49 21.99 2.09 27.25
CA GLU A 49 22.76 1.56 26.12
C GLU A 49 22.73 2.51 24.91
N ALA A 50 21.55 3.02 24.54
CA ALA A 50 21.42 4.02 23.49
C ALA A 50 22.25 5.28 23.77
N MET A 51 22.27 5.77 25.02
CA MET A 51 23.10 6.92 25.41
C MET A 51 24.58 6.64 25.17
N LYS A 52 25.07 5.43 25.48
CA LYS A 52 26.47 5.02 25.21
C LYS A 52 26.77 5.00 23.72
N ILE A 53 25.89 4.39 22.91
CA ILE A 53 26.03 4.34 21.45
C ILE A 53 26.09 5.77 20.88
N LYS A 54 25.16 6.63 21.28
CA LYS A 54 25.10 8.02 20.82
C LYS A 54 26.33 8.82 21.25
N LYS A 55 26.81 8.61 22.48
CA LYS A 55 28.04 9.22 22.97
C LYS A 55 29.25 8.79 22.13
N SER A 56 29.40 7.50 21.84
CA SER A 56 30.50 7.00 21.01
C SER A 56 30.48 7.57 19.60
N LYS A 57 29.30 7.71 18.99
CA LYS A 57 29.15 8.33 17.67
C LYS A 57 29.52 9.83 17.70
N LEU A 58 29.03 10.55 18.71
CA LEU A 58 29.38 11.97 18.90
C LEU A 58 30.88 12.16 19.13
N ALA A 59 31.53 11.31 19.93
CA ALA A 59 32.97 11.36 20.13
C ALA A 59 33.74 11.18 18.81
N GLY A 60 33.26 10.31 17.91
CA GLY A 60 33.81 10.18 16.56
C GLY A 60 33.63 11.44 15.71
N GLN A 61 32.46 12.09 15.79
CA GLN A 61 32.20 13.35 15.09
C GLN A 61 33.03 14.51 15.64
N VAL A 62 33.22 14.57 16.95
CA VAL A 62 34.11 15.53 17.62
C VAL A 62 35.53 15.34 17.10
N ALA A 63 36.06 14.12 17.11
CA ALA A 63 37.41 13.83 16.65
C ALA A 63 37.63 14.14 15.17
N GLU A 64 36.59 14.04 14.32
CA GLU A 64 36.67 14.40 12.92
C GLU A 64 36.62 15.92 12.71
N GLU A 65 35.72 16.62 13.39
CA GLU A 65 35.62 18.09 13.32
C GLU A 65 36.92 18.75 13.84
N GLU A 66 37.51 18.21 14.91
CA GLU A 66 38.80 18.67 15.45
C GLU A 66 39.96 18.62 14.43
N LYS A 67 39.90 17.75 13.42
CA LYS A 67 40.90 17.71 12.34
C LYS A 67 40.68 18.78 11.27
N THR A 68 39.43 19.22 11.09
CA THR A 68 39.08 20.25 10.09
C THR A 68 39.35 21.66 10.57
N ILE A 69 39.48 21.85 11.88
CA ILE A 69 39.78 23.13 12.51
C ILE A 69 41.28 23.43 12.41
N ASP A 70 41.61 24.61 11.88
CA ASP A 70 42.98 25.14 11.86
C ASP A 70 43.39 25.55 13.30
N LYS A 71 44.18 24.70 13.93
CA LYS A 71 44.64 24.89 15.31
C LYS A 71 45.57 26.09 15.47
N ASP A 72 46.33 26.43 14.45
CA ASP A 72 47.25 27.57 14.49
C ASP A 72 46.45 28.89 14.45
N LYS A 73 45.40 28.93 13.62
CA LYS A 73 44.47 30.07 13.56
C LYS A 73 43.65 30.23 14.85
N VAL A 74 43.22 29.12 15.46
CA VAL A 74 42.53 29.16 16.77
C VAL A 74 43.46 29.70 17.85
N ALA A 75 44.70 29.20 17.93
CA ALA A 75 45.68 29.66 18.93
C ALA A 75 46.04 31.15 18.75
N ASP A 76 46.15 31.63 17.51
CA ASP A 76 46.37 33.06 17.20
C ASP A 76 45.17 33.92 17.63
N LEU A 77 43.95 33.48 17.34
CA LEU A 77 42.72 34.16 17.78
C LEU A 77 42.59 34.17 19.31
N GLU A 78 42.88 33.05 19.99
CA GLU A 78 42.86 32.97 21.46
C GLU A 78 43.87 33.94 22.08
N LYS A 79 45.08 34.04 21.51
CA LYS A 79 46.09 35.00 21.94
C LYS A 79 45.62 36.45 21.74
N LYS A 80 45.07 36.77 20.58
CA LYS A 80 44.49 38.10 20.27
C LYS A 80 43.31 38.43 21.19
N ILE A 81 42.51 37.44 21.55
CA ILE A 81 41.40 37.59 22.50
C ILE A 81 41.94 37.89 23.91
N GLU A 82 43.00 37.22 24.38
CA GLU A 82 43.60 37.53 25.68
C GLU A 82 44.22 38.95 25.70
N GLU A 83 44.87 39.37 24.62
CA GLU A 83 45.36 40.75 24.47
C GLU A 83 44.20 41.77 24.46
N ALA A 84 43.11 41.47 23.74
CA ALA A 84 41.90 42.30 23.72
C ALA A 84 41.19 42.32 25.09
N LYS A 85 41.15 41.21 25.82
CA LYS A 85 40.63 41.14 27.21
C LYS A 85 41.47 41.99 28.16
N ALA A 86 42.80 41.96 28.04
CA ALA A 86 43.68 42.83 28.82
C ALA A 86 43.45 44.32 28.52
N ASN A 87 43.19 44.67 27.25
CA ASN A 87 42.82 46.02 26.84
C ASN A 87 41.42 46.44 27.34
N VAL A 88 40.44 45.54 27.34
CA VAL A 88 39.13 45.78 27.97
C VAL A 88 39.28 45.92 29.49
N ALA A 89 40.15 45.13 30.12
CA ALA A 89 40.43 45.20 31.55
C ALA A 89 41.16 46.47 31.97
N SER A 90 42.03 47.04 31.12
CA SER A 90 42.66 48.34 31.38
C SER A 90 41.66 49.50 31.32
N LYS A 91 40.55 49.32 30.60
CA LYS A 91 39.42 50.25 30.53
C LYS A 91 38.30 49.93 31.52
N LYS A 92 38.54 49.02 32.47
CA LYS A 92 37.53 48.53 33.41
C LYS A 92 36.85 49.65 34.18
N GLU A 93 37.62 50.62 34.67
CA GLU A 93 37.07 51.76 35.42
C GLU A 93 36.08 52.60 34.59
N THR A 94 36.37 52.80 33.30
CA THR A 94 35.46 53.49 32.37
C THR A 94 34.21 52.65 32.06
N ILE A 95 34.37 51.34 31.88
CA ILE A 95 33.23 50.43 31.64
C ILE A 95 32.35 50.33 32.89
N ASP A 96 32.93 50.25 34.08
CA ASP A 96 32.22 50.19 35.36
C ASP A 96 31.43 51.49 35.58
N GLN A 97 32.02 52.66 35.31
CA GLN A 97 31.30 53.94 35.35
C GLN A 97 30.10 54.00 34.40
N ILE A 98 30.27 53.59 33.14
CA ILE A 98 29.17 53.55 32.16
C ILE A 98 28.09 52.53 32.56
N THR A 99 28.51 51.43 33.21
CA THR A 99 27.62 50.37 33.71
C THR A 99 26.80 50.86 34.90
N ASP A 100 27.42 51.57 35.86
CA ASP A 100 26.72 52.17 36.99
C ASP A 100 25.67 53.20 36.53
N GLU A 101 26.01 54.01 35.54
CA GLU A 101 25.06 54.94 34.91
C GLU A 101 23.91 54.21 34.19
N LEU A 102 24.22 53.09 33.52
CA LEU A 102 23.21 52.24 32.89
C LEU A 102 22.29 51.60 33.94
N GLU A 103 22.82 51.13 35.07
CA GLU A 103 22.02 50.58 36.17
C GLU A 103 21.06 51.62 36.76
N GLN A 104 21.50 52.87 36.91
CA GLN A 104 20.63 53.97 37.31
C GLN A 104 19.53 54.23 36.28
N ILE A 105 19.85 54.22 34.98
CA ILE A 105 18.86 54.37 33.90
C ILE A 105 17.87 53.19 33.92
N LEU A 106 18.32 51.95 34.10
CA LEU A 106 17.47 50.77 34.18
C LEU A 106 16.55 50.80 35.39
N LYS A 107 17.03 51.32 36.53
CA LYS A 107 16.20 51.57 37.71
C LYS A 107 15.11 52.59 37.41
N HIS A 108 15.45 53.72 36.80
CA HIS A 108 14.46 54.73 36.38
C HIS A 108 13.46 54.18 35.34
N ILE A 109 13.91 53.32 34.41
CA ILE A 109 13.04 52.61 33.47
C ILE A 109 12.03 51.74 34.23
N LYS A 110 12.48 50.99 35.24
CA LYS A 110 11.61 50.14 36.05
C LYS A 110 10.59 50.96 36.85
N GLU A 111 11.02 52.05 37.46
CA GLU A 111 10.14 53.00 38.17
C GLU A 111 9.10 53.62 37.21
N GLU A 112 9.53 54.10 36.04
CA GLU A 112 8.63 54.69 35.05
C GLU A 112 7.71 53.64 34.42
N THR A 113 8.13 52.38 34.29
CA THR A 113 7.27 51.27 33.85
C THR A 113 6.11 51.03 34.83
N ILE A 114 6.38 51.09 36.14
CA ILE A 114 5.36 50.97 37.18
C ILE A 114 4.39 52.16 37.11
N ILE A 115 4.92 53.39 36.98
CA ILE A 115 4.12 54.61 36.82
C ILE A 115 3.22 54.53 35.58
N ASN A 116 3.80 54.13 34.44
CA ASN A 116 3.11 53.99 33.17
C ASN A 116 2.00 52.94 33.22
N GLY A 117 2.26 51.77 33.82
CA GLY A 117 1.28 50.71 34.00
C GLY A 117 0.12 51.13 34.90
N ARG A 118 0.40 51.88 35.98
CA ARG A 118 -0.63 52.46 36.86
C ARG A 118 -1.50 53.47 36.10
N LEU A 119 -0.89 54.42 35.40
CA LEU A 119 -1.59 55.45 34.62
C LEU A 119 -2.44 54.83 33.49
N ASN A 120 -1.93 53.81 32.78
CA ASN A 120 -2.70 53.09 31.77
C ASN A 120 -3.96 52.42 32.37
N SER A 121 -3.79 51.78 33.53
CA SER A 121 -4.90 51.17 34.25
C SER A 121 -5.95 52.20 34.71
N GLN A 122 -5.50 53.37 35.17
CA GLN A 122 -6.36 54.49 35.54
C GLN A 122 -7.11 55.06 34.33
N VAL A 123 -6.42 55.24 33.19
CA VAL A 123 -7.02 55.68 31.93
C VAL A 123 -8.08 54.68 31.46
N ALA A 124 -7.80 53.38 31.48
CA ALA A 124 -8.77 52.35 31.09
C ALA A 124 -10.01 52.36 32.01
N ALA A 125 -9.80 52.41 33.34
CA ALA A 125 -10.88 52.47 34.32
C ALA A 125 -11.73 53.74 34.20
N LEU A 126 -11.11 54.90 33.97
CA LEU A 126 -11.82 56.17 33.77
C LEU A 126 -12.51 56.24 32.42
N THR A 127 -11.95 55.63 31.37
CA THR A 127 -12.60 55.52 30.05
C THR A 127 -13.90 54.74 30.17
N PHE A 128 -13.85 53.55 30.77
CA PHE A 128 -15.07 52.74 31.01
C PHE A 128 -16.11 53.48 31.86
N LYS A 129 -15.68 54.11 32.97
CA LYS A 129 -16.59 54.89 33.84
C LYS A 129 -17.22 56.07 33.11
N TRP A 130 -16.45 56.77 32.28
CA TRP A 130 -16.92 57.89 31.49
C TRP A 130 -17.87 57.44 30.38
N GLU A 131 -17.54 56.41 29.60
CA GLU A 131 -18.40 55.87 28.53
C GLU A 131 -19.76 55.40 29.08
N ASN A 132 -19.75 54.73 30.22
CA ASN A 132 -20.97 54.33 30.94
C ASN A 132 -21.76 55.56 31.45
N ALA A 133 -21.11 56.54 32.09
CA ALA A 133 -21.78 57.75 32.55
C ALA A 133 -22.34 58.61 31.40
N HIS A 134 -21.63 58.67 30.28
CA HIS A 134 -21.99 59.46 29.09
C HIS A 134 -23.14 58.83 28.32
N SER A 135 -23.12 57.51 28.09
CA SER A 135 -24.21 56.77 27.43
C SER A 135 -25.52 56.79 28.22
N HIS A 136 -25.46 56.89 29.54
CA HIS A 136 -26.64 57.00 30.42
C HIS A 136 -26.97 58.44 30.85
N HIS A 137 -26.40 59.48 30.22
CA HIS A 137 -26.64 60.90 30.52
C HIS A 137 -26.50 61.28 32.01
N LYS A 138 -25.59 60.65 32.75
CA LYS A 138 -25.38 60.92 34.18
C LYS A 138 -24.68 62.27 34.40
N ALA A 139 -25.11 63.02 35.41
CA ALA A 139 -24.59 64.36 35.73
C ALA A 139 -23.07 64.42 35.98
N ASN A 140 -22.45 63.31 36.42
CA ASN A 140 -21.02 63.23 36.70
C ASN A 140 -20.13 62.95 35.47
N ALA A 141 -20.70 62.81 34.27
CA ALA A 141 -19.93 62.52 33.05
C ALA A 141 -18.88 63.61 32.71
N GLY A 142 -19.21 64.88 32.95
CA GLY A 142 -18.27 66.00 32.70
C GLY A 142 -17.04 65.97 33.60
N ASP A 143 -17.21 65.62 34.88
CA ASP A 143 -16.09 65.53 35.84
C ASP A 143 -15.21 64.30 35.57
N LEU A 144 -15.82 63.18 35.18
CA LEU A 144 -15.09 61.99 34.74
C LEU A 144 -14.27 62.27 33.48
N PHE A 145 -14.78 63.07 32.54
CA PHE A 145 -14.04 63.47 31.34
C PHE A 145 -12.83 64.35 31.66
N LYS A 146 -12.96 65.31 32.60
CA LYS A 146 -11.83 66.13 33.06
C LYS A 146 -10.73 65.28 33.70
N LYS A 147 -11.10 64.33 34.58
CA LYS A 147 -10.15 63.39 35.19
C LYS A 147 -9.49 62.48 34.15
N LEU A 148 -10.27 61.98 33.18
CA LEU A 148 -9.74 61.17 32.08
C LEU A 148 -8.75 61.95 31.22
N ARG A 149 -9.02 63.21 30.90
CA ARG A 149 -8.11 64.08 30.13
C ARG A 149 -6.79 64.29 30.87
N GLU A 150 -6.84 64.51 32.17
CA GLU A 150 -5.63 64.70 32.98
C GLU A 150 -4.79 63.41 33.09
N GLU A 151 -5.43 62.28 33.35
CA GLU A 151 -4.72 60.98 33.41
C GLU A 151 -4.14 60.58 32.03
N LYS A 152 -4.85 60.90 30.93
CA LYS A 152 -4.30 60.72 29.57
C LYS A 152 -3.08 61.60 29.31
N ARG A 153 -3.05 62.84 29.82
CA ARG A 153 -1.89 63.74 29.73
C ARG A 153 -0.70 63.16 30.49
N LEU A 154 -0.90 62.76 31.76
CA LEU A 154 0.14 62.16 32.60
C LEU A 154 0.66 60.85 31.99
N PHE A 155 -0.21 60.02 31.41
CA PHE A 155 0.18 58.79 30.70
C PHE A 155 1.04 59.07 29.47
N ALA A 156 0.70 60.09 28.68
CA ALA A 156 1.50 60.51 27.52
C ALA A 156 2.89 61.03 27.95
N GLU A 157 2.95 61.85 29.00
CA GLU A 157 4.21 62.36 29.56
C GLU A 157 5.10 61.24 30.10
N SER A 158 4.50 60.26 30.79
CA SER A 158 5.19 59.06 31.25
C SER A 158 5.78 58.25 30.08
N LYS A 159 5.00 58.11 29.00
CA LYS A 159 5.46 57.42 27.78
C LYS A 159 6.64 58.13 27.12
N ASP A 160 6.66 59.46 27.12
CA ASP A 160 7.77 60.22 26.54
C ASP A 160 9.02 60.19 27.43
N ARG A 161 8.87 60.22 28.77
CA ARG A 161 9.99 59.95 29.70
C ARG A 161 10.58 58.56 29.49
N MET A 162 9.72 57.55 29.32
CA MET A 162 10.15 56.17 29.04
C MET A 162 10.97 56.07 27.75
N LYS A 163 10.52 56.71 26.66
CA LYS A 163 11.29 56.75 25.40
C LYS A 163 12.66 57.43 25.57
N ALA A 164 12.71 58.52 26.33
CA ALA A 164 13.96 59.24 26.59
C ALA A 164 14.95 58.34 27.38
N LEU A 165 14.48 57.64 28.40
CA LEU A 165 15.27 56.68 29.16
C LEU A 165 15.75 55.51 28.29
N GLN A 166 14.90 54.95 27.43
CA GLN A 166 15.29 53.88 26.48
C GLN A 166 16.31 54.36 25.44
N ALA A 167 16.25 55.62 25.02
CA ALA A 167 17.26 56.20 24.13
C ALA A 167 18.62 56.32 24.85
N GLN A 168 18.61 56.71 26.14
CA GLN A 168 19.81 56.76 26.98
C GLN A 168 20.39 55.36 27.22
N GLU A 169 19.54 54.37 27.52
CA GLU A 169 19.91 52.95 27.63
C GLU A 169 20.62 52.46 26.36
N LYS A 170 20.02 52.70 25.19
CA LYS A 170 20.62 52.33 23.90
C LYS A 170 21.97 53.02 23.67
N THR A 171 22.11 54.27 24.09
CA THR A 171 23.35 55.04 23.95
C THR A 171 24.45 54.46 24.84
N LYS A 172 24.14 54.15 26.10
CA LYS A 172 25.09 53.55 27.05
C LYS A 172 25.46 52.13 26.64
N ASN A 173 24.51 51.31 26.21
CA ASN A 173 24.77 49.98 25.63
C ASN A 173 25.68 50.06 24.41
N LYS A 174 25.49 51.06 23.52
CA LYS A 174 26.38 51.27 22.37
C LYS A 174 27.79 51.70 22.80
N ALA A 175 27.91 52.52 23.85
CA ALA A 175 29.21 52.91 24.40
C ALA A 175 29.96 51.70 25.00
N ILE A 176 29.28 50.87 25.80
CA ILE A 176 29.85 49.62 26.34
C ILE A 176 30.25 48.67 25.21
N ALA A 177 29.41 48.54 24.18
CA ALA A 177 29.70 47.69 23.02
C ALA A 177 30.89 48.21 22.19
N ALA A 178 31.05 49.53 22.09
CA ALA A 178 32.20 50.14 21.41
C ALA A 178 33.51 49.84 22.15
N GLU A 179 33.51 49.91 23.49
CA GLU A 179 34.71 49.56 24.28
C GLU A 179 35.06 48.06 24.21
N LYS A 180 34.09 47.21 23.84
CA LYS A 180 34.27 45.75 23.68
C LYS A 180 34.27 45.30 22.22
N SER A 181 34.29 46.20 21.22
CA SER A 181 34.02 45.83 19.83
C SER A 181 35.06 44.85 19.27
N ASP A 182 36.33 45.08 19.59
CA ASP A 182 37.45 44.28 19.09
C ASP A 182 37.39 42.87 19.69
N LEU A 183 37.17 42.79 21.02
CA LEU A 183 36.94 41.53 21.71
C LEU A 183 35.73 40.77 21.14
N THR A 184 34.60 41.45 20.94
CA THR A 184 33.37 40.84 20.41
C THR A 184 33.56 40.34 18.97
N THR A 185 34.37 41.04 18.17
CA THR A 185 34.66 40.66 16.78
C THR A 185 35.53 39.41 16.74
N LEU A 186 36.60 39.39 17.54
CA LEU A 186 37.49 38.23 17.67
C LEU A 186 36.76 37.00 18.25
N GLU A 187 35.91 37.18 19.27
CA GLU A 187 35.07 36.11 19.82
C GLU A 187 34.08 35.55 18.78
N LYS A 188 33.50 36.40 17.91
CA LYS A 188 32.65 35.95 16.80
C LYS A 188 33.42 35.19 15.74
N GLU A 189 34.64 35.62 15.41
CA GLU A 189 35.51 34.91 14.47
C GLU A 189 35.92 33.53 15.02
N LEU A 190 36.31 33.47 16.30
CA LEU A 190 36.61 32.21 16.99
C LEU A 190 35.38 31.31 17.01
N THR A 191 34.23 31.83 17.44
CA THR A 191 32.96 31.08 17.45
C THR A 191 32.59 30.61 16.04
N GLY A 192 32.82 31.40 15.00
CA GLY A 192 32.57 30.98 13.61
C GLY A 192 33.38 29.74 13.19
N ILE A 193 34.54 29.53 13.79
CA ILE A 193 35.42 28.38 13.55
C ILE A 193 35.06 27.21 14.49
N THR A 194 34.80 27.47 15.78
CA THR A 194 34.62 26.41 16.79
C THR A 194 33.18 26.01 17.04
N MET A 195 32.18 26.79 16.60
CA MET A 195 30.76 26.60 16.96
C MET A 195 30.27 25.17 16.76
N LYS A 196 30.63 24.54 15.64
CA LYS A 196 30.21 23.16 15.37
C LYS A 196 30.84 22.18 16.35
N LEU A 197 32.12 22.31 16.64
CA LEU A 197 32.83 21.52 17.65
C LEU A 197 32.22 21.73 19.05
N ASP A 198 31.99 22.97 19.45
CA ASP A 198 31.41 23.34 20.75
C ASP A 198 30.01 22.73 20.92
N LEU A 199 29.20 22.74 19.86
CA LEU A 199 27.88 22.11 19.85
C LEU A 199 27.96 20.58 19.99
N LEU A 200 28.90 19.95 19.31
CA LEU A 200 29.13 18.50 19.38
C LEU A 200 29.61 18.08 20.78
N GLN A 201 30.61 18.76 21.35
CA GLN A 201 31.11 18.51 22.70
C GLN A 201 30.04 18.77 23.78
N LYS A 202 29.22 19.82 23.60
CA LYS A 202 28.07 20.09 24.48
C LYS A 202 26.99 19.02 24.37
N ALA A 203 26.77 18.45 23.18
CA ALA A 203 25.84 17.33 23.00
C ALA A 203 26.39 16.04 23.63
N GLU A 204 27.69 15.78 23.50
CA GLU A 204 28.36 14.61 24.08
C GLU A 204 28.35 14.65 25.61
N SER A 205 28.71 15.80 26.21
CA SER A 205 28.76 15.98 27.67
C SER A 205 27.40 15.78 28.34
N LYS A 206 26.29 16.11 27.66
CA LYS A 206 24.93 15.84 28.15
C LYS A 206 24.59 14.35 28.27
N LEU A 207 25.35 13.46 27.61
CA LEU A 207 25.19 12.01 27.66
C LEU A 207 26.09 11.35 28.71
N ALA A 208 26.81 12.13 29.52
CA ALA A 208 27.69 11.60 30.54
C ALA A 208 26.91 10.89 31.68
N LEU A 209 27.25 9.64 31.93
CA LEU A 209 26.73 8.84 33.05
C LEU A 209 27.50 9.17 34.34
N ASN A 210 27.32 10.38 34.87
CA ASN A 210 28.01 10.89 36.07
C ASN A 210 27.14 10.74 37.35
N PRO A 211 27.66 11.09 38.55
CA PRO A 211 26.86 11.00 39.78
C PRO A 211 25.56 11.82 39.74
N LEU A 212 25.55 12.95 39.02
CA LEU A 212 24.34 13.75 38.81
C LEU A 212 23.28 12.99 37.99
N PHE A 213 23.70 12.23 36.97
CA PHE A 213 22.82 11.32 36.23
C PHE A 213 22.23 10.26 37.18
N ALA A 214 23.04 9.65 38.04
CA ALA A 214 22.56 8.66 39.00
C ALA A 214 21.52 9.26 39.97
N LEU A 215 21.77 10.46 40.49
CA LEU A 215 20.85 11.18 41.36
C LEU A 215 19.53 11.54 40.66
N ARG A 216 19.59 12.14 39.48
CA ARG A 216 18.40 12.59 38.72
C ARG A 216 17.49 11.46 38.31
N ASN A 217 18.05 10.26 38.11
CA ASN A 217 17.25 9.10 37.73
C ASN A 217 16.90 8.23 38.93
N ALA A 218 17.33 8.51 40.17
CA ALA A 218 17.09 7.69 41.35
C ALA A 218 15.60 7.58 41.73
N PRO A 219 15.17 6.51 42.42
CA PRO A 219 13.80 6.40 42.92
C PRO A 219 13.39 7.64 43.72
N PHE A 220 12.16 8.10 43.54
CA PHE A 220 11.59 9.30 44.18
C PHE A 220 12.16 10.65 43.71
N VAL A 221 13.25 10.69 42.96
CA VAL A 221 13.82 11.94 42.38
C VAL A 221 13.50 12.03 40.87
N ASP A 222 13.28 10.89 40.24
CA ASP A 222 13.05 10.73 38.80
C ASP A 222 11.79 11.39 38.25
N PHE A 223 10.88 11.89 39.09
CA PHE A 223 9.70 12.64 38.63
C PHE A 223 10.02 14.11 38.27
N LEU A 224 11.14 14.67 38.75
CA LEU A 224 11.46 16.09 38.59
C LEU A 224 12.00 16.43 37.19
N ASP A 225 13.06 15.74 36.75
CA ASP A 225 13.67 15.93 35.42
C ASP A 225 14.58 14.72 35.06
N PRO A 226 13.99 13.54 34.75
CA PRO A 226 14.76 12.33 34.49
C PRO A 226 15.42 12.39 33.11
N THR A 227 16.64 11.84 33.01
CA THR A 227 17.33 11.68 31.73
C THR A 227 16.77 10.50 30.94
N VAL A 228 16.37 9.45 31.65
CA VAL A 228 15.79 8.21 31.12
C VAL A 228 14.28 8.25 31.36
N LYS A 229 13.48 8.30 30.29
CA LYS A 229 12.02 8.47 30.40
C LYS A 229 11.25 7.75 29.30
N ILE A 230 9.99 7.48 29.57
CA ILE A 230 9.07 6.92 28.57
C ILE A 230 8.87 7.96 27.47
N HIS A 231 9.16 7.56 26.24
CA HIS A 231 8.86 8.35 25.05
C HIS A 231 7.52 7.87 24.48
N GLN A 232 6.57 8.79 24.38
CA GLN A 232 5.23 8.49 23.90
C GLN A 232 4.82 9.43 22.76
N ILE A 233 4.10 8.87 21.79
CA ILE A 233 3.46 9.58 20.70
C ILE A 233 1.96 9.34 20.84
N VAL A 234 1.17 10.42 20.80
CA VAL A 234 -0.29 10.36 20.82
C VAL A 234 -0.77 10.67 19.41
N LEU A 235 -1.46 9.71 18.80
CA LEU A 235 -1.93 9.78 17.43
C LEU A 235 -3.36 10.33 17.41
N GLU A 236 -3.53 11.54 16.90
CA GLU A 236 -4.85 12.20 16.85
C GLU A 236 -5.78 11.60 15.78
N ASN A 237 -5.21 11.07 14.70
CA ASN A 237 -5.96 10.57 13.54
C ASN A 237 -6.18 9.05 13.55
N ILE A 238 -5.85 8.36 14.64
CA ILE A 238 -6.04 6.92 14.78
C ILE A 238 -6.51 6.66 16.20
N THR A 239 -7.62 5.95 16.34
CA THR A 239 -8.20 5.65 17.66
C THR A 239 -8.16 4.17 17.95
N ASP A 240 -7.94 3.82 19.22
CA ASP A 240 -8.26 2.48 19.72
C ASP A 240 -9.69 2.48 20.25
N ASP A 241 -10.42 1.39 20.07
CA ASP A 241 -11.70 1.15 20.75
C ASP A 241 -11.42 0.60 22.15
N ARG A 242 -11.74 1.38 23.18
CA ARG A 242 -11.65 0.99 24.59
C ARG A 242 -13.04 1.07 25.20
N TYR A 243 -13.70 -0.07 25.32
CA TYR A 243 -15.04 -0.19 25.91
C TYR A 243 -16.08 0.71 25.23
N PHE A 244 -16.16 0.68 23.89
CA PHE A 244 -17.09 1.47 23.07
C PHE A 244 -16.80 2.98 23.05
N GLN A 245 -15.62 3.39 23.53
CA GLN A 245 -15.12 4.76 23.39
C GLN A 245 -13.86 4.75 22.51
N HIS A 246 -13.87 5.62 21.51
CA HIS A 246 -12.71 5.86 20.65
C HIS A 246 -11.77 6.84 21.32
N VAL A 247 -10.59 6.36 21.73
CA VAL A 247 -9.54 7.19 22.33
C VAL A 247 -8.35 7.30 21.39
N PRO A 248 -7.65 8.45 21.33
CA PRO A 248 -6.42 8.58 20.56
C PRO A 248 -5.44 7.45 20.88
N LYS A 249 -4.90 6.83 19.83
CA LYS A 249 -3.94 5.73 19.97
C LYS A 249 -2.62 6.27 20.53
N VAL A 250 -2.07 5.58 21.52
CA VAL A 250 -0.78 5.95 22.12
C VAL A 250 0.25 4.90 21.74
N ASP A 251 1.40 5.37 21.25
CA ASP A 251 2.51 4.52 20.86
C ASP A 251 3.77 4.90 21.66
N ARG A 252 4.33 3.91 22.36
CA ARG A 252 5.52 4.08 23.21
C ARG A 252 6.70 3.25 22.74
N CYS A 253 6.66 2.68 21.53
CA CYS A 253 7.68 1.78 21.02
C CYS A 253 9.08 2.42 20.97
N ILE A 254 9.16 3.72 20.68
CA ILE A 254 10.42 4.50 20.66
C ILE A 254 11.09 4.65 22.03
N THR A 255 10.43 4.24 23.11
CA THR A 255 11.06 4.13 24.44
C THR A 255 12.21 3.12 24.40
N CYS A 256 12.03 2.01 23.69
CA CYS A 256 13.05 0.96 23.52
C CYS A 256 13.70 1.02 22.13
N HIS A 257 12.95 1.38 21.09
CA HIS A 257 13.44 1.49 19.71
C HIS A 257 14.04 2.89 19.45
N THR A 258 15.17 3.17 20.08
CA THR A 258 15.65 4.54 20.36
C THR A 258 16.11 5.34 19.14
N PHE A 259 16.53 4.69 18.05
CA PHE A 259 17.04 5.34 16.84
C PHE A 259 16.22 5.02 15.60
N ILE A 260 15.01 4.48 15.77
CA ILE A 260 14.19 3.99 14.65
C ILE A 260 13.88 5.09 13.62
N ASP A 261 13.77 6.34 14.06
CA ASP A 261 13.45 7.52 13.24
C ASP A 261 14.67 8.41 12.92
N GLN A 262 15.89 7.93 13.19
CA GLN A 262 17.13 8.70 13.05
C GLN A 262 18.10 8.03 12.08
N GLU A 263 18.72 8.82 11.21
CA GLU A 263 19.77 8.36 10.29
C GLU A 263 21.12 8.09 10.98
N GLY A 264 21.91 7.20 10.38
CA GLY A 264 23.28 6.87 10.80
C GLY A 264 23.34 5.87 11.96
N TYR A 265 22.28 5.10 12.22
CA TYR A 265 22.25 3.98 13.17
C TYR A 265 21.78 2.68 12.51
N GLU A 266 21.91 2.56 11.19
CA GLU A 266 21.46 1.43 10.36
C GLU A 266 22.22 0.13 10.72
N ASP A 267 23.47 0.26 11.14
CA ASP A 267 24.36 -0.86 11.51
C ASP A 267 24.22 -1.31 12.97
N GLN A 268 23.45 -0.59 13.79
CA GLN A 268 23.25 -0.96 15.20
C GLN A 268 22.36 -2.20 15.35
N PRO A 269 22.55 -3.05 16.38
CA PRO A 269 21.64 -4.17 16.62
C PRO A 269 20.26 -3.68 17.08
N ASN A 270 19.22 -4.51 16.89
CA ASN A 270 17.92 -4.24 17.51
C ASN A 270 18.06 -4.24 19.05
N PRO A 271 17.40 -3.30 19.76
CA PRO A 271 16.36 -2.37 19.28
C PRO A 271 16.88 -1.00 18.82
N HIS A 272 18.20 -0.78 18.75
CA HIS A 272 18.83 0.51 18.41
C HIS A 272 18.99 0.76 16.90
N LYS A 273 18.43 -0.09 16.05
CA LYS A 273 18.58 0.03 14.60
C LYS A 273 17.65 1.09 14.00
N THR A 274 18.14 1.86 13.03
CA THR A 274 17.34 2.76 12.18
C THR A 274 16.34 1.99 11.31
N HIS A 275 15.17 2.59 11.04
CA HIS A 275 14.18 1.96 10.18
C HIS A 275 14.72 1.77 8.74
N PRO A 276 14.57 0.58 8.12
CA PRO A 276 15.17 0.29 6.82
C PRO A 276 14.58 1.09 5.65
N LYS A 277 13.44 1.75 5.85
CA LYS A 277 12.78 2.61 4.87
C LYS A 277 12.54 4.02 5.44
N LEU A 278 13.57 4.65 6.02
CA LEU A 278 13.45 5.93 6.74
C LEU A 278 12.81 7.06 5.90
N ASP A 279 13.16 7.14 4.61
CA ASP A 279 12.63 8.18 3.71
C ASP A 279 11.14 7.99 3.40
N MET A 280 10.66 6.76 3.44
CA MET A 280 9.25 6.43 3.19
C MET A 280 8.43 6.40 4.48
N MET A 281 9.04 5.93 5.58
CA MET A 281 8.40 5.58 6.84
C MET A 281 9.19 6.11 8.04
N VAL A 282 8.47 6.59 9.06
CA VAL A 282 8.93 7.08 10.37
C VAL A 282 9.85 8.31 10.36
N GLY A 283 10.64 8.54 9.31
CA GLY A 283 11.51 9.72 9.19
C GLY A 283 10.71 11.03 9.24
N ALA A 284 11.33 12.11 9.73
CA ALA A 284 10.65 13.38 9.98
C ALA A 284 10.02 14.00 8.72
N ASN A 285 10.70 13.84 7.58
CA ASN A 285 10.26 14.33 6.26
C ASN A 285 9.64 13.23 5.39
N SER A 286 9.43 12.03 5.96
CA SER A 286 8.88 10.91 5.21
C SER A 286 7.40 11.11 4.90
N THR A 287 6.87 10.31 3.97
CA THR A 287 5.42 10.27 3.70
C THR A 287 4.61 9.77 4.90
N HIS A 288 5.24 9.00 5.80
CA HIS A 288 4.62 8.45 7.01
C HIS A 288 5.44 8.80 8.27
N PRO A 289 5.52 10.08 8.68
CA PRO A 289 6.38 10.49 9.78
C PRO A 289 5.92 9.90 11.11
N MET A 290 6.88 9.54 11.96
CA MET A 290 6.63 8.77 13.19
C MET A 290 5.61 9.45 14.11
N LYS A 291 5.66 10.78 14.21
CA LYS A 291 4.74 11.59 15.03
C LYS A 291 3.27 11.48 14.61
N LYS A 292 2.97 11.11 13.36
CA LYS A 292 1.60 11.01 12.83
C LYS A 292 1.08 9.58 12.74
N PHE A 293 1.97 8.58 12.65
CA PHE A 293 1.58 7.20 12.38
C PHE A 293 1.92 6.23 13.52
N GLY A 294 2.97 6.47 14.31
CA GLY A 294 3.45 5.50 15.30
C GLY A 294 3.93 4.18 14.68
N CYS A 295 4.34 3.23 15.52
CA CYS A 295 4.82 1.91 15.07
C CYS A 295 3.66 0.92 14.93
N THR A 296 2.79 0.89 15.93
CA THR A 296 1.71 -0.12 16.07
C THR A 296 0.60 0.01 15.04
N THR A 297 0.50 1.15 14.36
CA THR A 297 -0.38 1.31 13.20
C THR A 297 0.03 0.42 12.04
N CYS A 298 1.34 0.28 11.81
CA CYS A 298 1.88 -0.51 10.70
C CYS A 298 2.17 -1.96 11.13
N HIS A 299 2.69 -2.13 12.35
CA HIS A 299 3.18 -3.42 12.83
C HIS A 299 2.19 -4.18 13.72
N GLY A 300 1.06 -3.60 14.12
CA GLY A 300 0.19 -4.18 15.15
C GLY A 300 0.83 -4.15 16.54
N GLY A 301 0.30 -4.94 17.48
CA GLY A 301 0.78 -5.00 18.86
C GLY A 301 0.14 -3.97 19.79
N GLU A 302 0.69 -3.84 21.00
CA GLU A 302 0.13 -3.01 22.07
C GLU A 302 1.07 -1.85 22.44
N GLY A 303 0.85 -0.70 21.80
CA GLY A 303 1.70 0.48 21.90
C GLY A 303 1.61 1.21 23.24
N HIS A 304 0.58 0.92 24.05
CA HIS A 304 0.42 1.55 25.37
C HIS A 304 1.34 0.95 26.43
N ARG A 305 1.91 -0.25 26.21
CA ARG A 305 2.63 -1.01 27.23
C ARG A 305 4.14 -1.00 27.02
N VAL A 306 4.87 -0.65 28.07
CA VAL A 306 6.34 -0.64 28.11
C VAL A 306 6.90 -1.34 29.35
N THR A 307 6.10 -2.17 30.02
CA THR A 307 6.53 -2.79 31.28
C THR A 307 7.61 -3.84 31.08
N ASN A 308 7.54 -4.60 29.99
CA ASN A 308 8.52 -5.60 29.59
C ASN A 308 8.40 -5.96 28.10
N PHE A 309 9.26 -6.86 27.64
CA PHE A 309 9.29 -7.34 26.25
C PHE A 309 7.95 -7.93 25.78
N ASN A 310 7.29 -8.77 26.58
CA ASN A 310 6.00 -9.39 26.19
C ASN A 310 4.84 -8.40 26.13
N SER A 311 4.89 -7.34 26.94
CA SER A 311 3.77 -6.43 27.13
C SER A 311 3.37 -5.67 25.85
N ALA A 312 4.32 -5.44 24.94
CA ALA A 312 4.08 -4.84 23.63
C ALA A 312 3.50 -5.82 22.59
N ALA A 313 3.27 -7.07 22.99
CA ALA A 313 2.77 -8.17 22.15
C ALA A 313 3.70 -8.51 20.97
N HIS A 314 5.02 -8.51 21.20
CA HIS A 314 5.99 -9.03 20.23
C HIS A 314 5.69 -10.50 19.91
N ILE A 315 5.69 -10.84 18.62
CA ILE A 315 5.47 -12.20 18.12
C ILE A 315 6.75 -12.70 17.46
N PRO A 316 7.23 -13.91 17.81
CA PRO A 316 8.39 -14.49 17.17
C PRO A 316 8.11 -14.88 15.72
N GLN A 317 9.14 -14.81 14.90
CA GLN A 317 9.11 -15.14 13.48
C GLN A 317 8.95 -16.64 13.22
N ASN A 318 9.59 -17.47 14.04
CA ASN A 318 9.66 -18.92 13.91
C ASN A 318 9.91 -19.58 15.29
N GLU A 319 9.88 -20.92 15.34
CA GLU A 319 10.07 -21.68 16.59
C GLU A 319 11.48 -21.52 17.18
N GLU A 320 12.50 -21.31 16.35
CA GLU A 320 13.88 -21.05 16.80
C GLU A 320 13.97 -19.73 17.58
N GLN A 321 13.43 -18.65 17.01
CA GLN A 321 13.38 -17.35 17.67
C GLN A 321 12.48 -17.38 18.90
N LYS A 322 11.38 -18.14 18.86
CA LYS A 322 10.52 -18.34 20.02
C LYS A 322 11.28 -19.01 21.17
N ALA A 323 12.07 -20.05 20.90
CA ALA A 323 12.92 -20.68 21.92
C ALA A 323 13.94 -19.71 22.49
N GLU A 324 14.61 -18.92 21.62
CA GLU A 324 15.54 -17.86 22.05
C GLU A 324 14.83 -16.84 22.96
N TRP A 325 13.64 -16.36 22.57
CA TRP A 325 12.90 -15.34 23.30
C TRP A 325 12.33 -15.86 24.63
N ILE A 326 11.95 -17.14 24.71
CA ILE A 326 11.58 -17.79 25.98
C ILE A 326 12.77 -17.76 26.94
N GLN A 327 13.97 -18.10 26.47
CA GLN A 327 15.18 -18.13 27.30
C GLN A 327 15.64 -16.72 27.70
N LYS A 328 15.66 -15.78 26.75
CA LYS A 328 16.27 -14.46 26.91
C LYS A 328 15.32 -13.42 27.53
N TYR A 329 14.04 -13.49 27.19
CA TYR A 329 13.04 -12.47 27.53
C TYR A 329 11.86 -13.02 28.33
N HIS A 330 11.89 -14.30 28.72
CA HIS A 330 10.76 -14.99 29.35
C HIS A 330 9.48 -14.86 28.51
N TRP A 331 9.62 -15.00 27.18
CA TRP A 331 8.50 -14.82 26.28
C TRP A 331 7.38 -15.82 26.51
N HIS A 332 6.14 -15.35 26.40
CA HIS A 332 4.95 -16.18 26.34
C HIS A 332 3.93 -15.55 25.40
N ALA A 333 3.04 -16.36 24.84
CA ALA A 333 2.01 -15.89 23.92
C ALA A 333 1.19 -14.73 24.55
N PRO A 334 0.97 -13.63 23.82
CA PRO A 334 0.11 -12.55 24.30
C PRO A 334 -1.32 -13.05 24.53
N HIS A 335 -1.90 -12.69 25.67
CA HIS A 335 -3.29 -13.02 25.98
C HIS A 335 -4.16 -11.77 25.95
N LYS A 336 -5.36 -11.87 25.35
CA LYS A 336 -6.37 -10.81 25.29
C LYS A 336 -5.90 -9.53 24.57
N VAL A 337 -5.03 -9.65 23.58
CA VAL A 337 -4.62 -8.55 22.70
C VAL A 337 -5.44 -8.62 21.40
N PRO A 338 -6.17 -7.55 21.00
CA PRO A 338 -7.00 -7.58 19.80
C PRO A 338 -6.20 -7.83 18.51
N ILE A 339 -5.06 -7.14 18.36
CA ILE A 339 -4.16 -7.24 17.22
C ILE A 339 -2.74 -7.43 17.76
N GLU A 340 -2.24 -8.65 17.69
CA GLU A 340 -0.84 -8.98 18.00
C GLU A 340 0.10 -8.32 16.97
N MET A 341 1.38 -8.20 17.32
CA MET A 341 2.36 -7.66 16.37
C MET A 341 2.52 -8.63 15.19
N PHE A 342 2.51 -8.11 13.97
CA PHE A 342 2.70 -8.91 12.77
C PHE A 342 4.12 -9.47 12.72
N LYS A 343 4.24 -10.73 12.32
CA LYS A 343 5.53 -11.30 11.89
C LYS A 343 6.09 -10.51 10.72
N LYS A 344 7.41 -10.55 10.51
CA LYS A 344 8.11 -9.69 9.55
C LYS A 344 7.53 -9.78 8.12
N GLN A 345 7.20 -10.99 7.67
CA GLN A 345 6.63 -11.27 6.35
C GLN A 345 5.20 -10.72 6.16
N HIS A 346 4.50 -10.42 7.26
CA HIS A 346 3.15 -9.87 7.25
C HIS A 346 3.10 -8.38 7.58
N SER A 347 4.25 -7.69 7.70
CA SER A 347 4.32 -6.26 8.03
C SER A 347 3.55 -5.37 7.06
N GLU A 348 3.45 -5.76 5.78
CA GLU A 348 2.68 -5.02 4.77
C GLU A 348 1.16 -5.10 4.98
N ALA A 349 0.66 -5.96 5.88
CA ALA A 349 -0.76 -6.01 6.24
C ALA A 349 -1.26 -4.66 6.79
N GLY A 350 -0.41 -3.93 7.53
CA GLY A 350 -0.75 -2.62 8.09
C GLY A 350 -1.10 -1.57 7.04
N CYS A 351 -0.64 -1.72 5.79
CA CYS A 351 -0.93 -0.78 4.72
C CYS A 351 -2.42 -0.77 4.32
N VAL A 352 -3.11 -1.91 4.44
CA VAL A 352 -4.52 -2.06 4.02
C VAL A 352 -5.43 -1.10 4.76
N LYS A 353 -5.15 -0.86 6.05
CA LYS A 353 -5.94 -0.03 6.96
C LYS A 353 -6.15 1.40 6.45
N CYS A 354 -5.18 1.98 5.75
CA CYS A 354 -5.26 3.35 5.21
C CYS A 354 -5.32 3.41 3.67
N HIS A 355 -4.99 2.33 2.96
CA HIS A 355 -4.95 2.24 1.50
C HIS A 355 -6.04 1.31 0.93
N THR A 356 -7.28 1.49 1.39
CA THR A 356 -8.44 0.67 1.00
C THR A 356 -8.90 0.90 -0.44
N GLU A 357 -8.81 2.14 -0.95
CA GLU A 357 -9.32 2.51 -2.28
C GLU A 357 -8.31 2.30 -3.42
N THR A 358 -7.07 1.96 -3.10
CA THR A 358 -6.02 1.70 -4.11
C THR A 358 -5.97 0.23 -4.47
N GLN A 359 -5.99 -0.12 -5.76
CA GLN A 359 -5.83 -1.52 -6.20
C GLN A 359 -4.37 -2.01 -6.06
N TYR A 360 -3.41 -1.13 -6.33
CA TYR A 360 -1.97 -1.40 -6.26
C TYR A 360 -1.28 -0.36 -5.40
N LEU A 361 -0.40 -0.79 -4.50
CA LEU A 361 0.35 0.07 -3.59
C LEU A 361 1.86 -0.05 -3.85
N PRO A 362 2.54 0.98 -4.39
CA PRO A 362 3.98 0.95 -4.60
C PRO A 362 4.75 0.62 -3.30
N GLY A 363 5.73 -0.29 -3.39
CA GLY A 363 6.57 -0.68 -2.25
C GLY A 363 5.98 -1.71 -1.27
N ALA A 364 4.77 -2.22 -1.55
CA ALA A 364 4.09 -3.27 -0.77
C ALA A 364 3.90 -4.57 -1.61
N THR A 365 5.01 -5.25 -1.87
CA THR A 365 5.06 -6.37 -2.84
C THR A 365 4.20 -7.56 -2.39
N ALA A 366 4.33 -8.01 -1.15
CA ALA A 366 3.59 -9.15 -0.62
C ALA A 366 2.09 -8.85 -0.51
N LEU A 367 1.70 -7.63 -0.16
CA LEU A 367 0.30 -7.20 -0.15
C LEU A 367 -0.29 -7.18 -1.57
N ASN A 368 0.43 -6.60 -2.54
CA ASN A 368 -0.04 -6.56 -3.93
C ASN A 368 -0.18 -7.97 -4.51
N GLU A 369 0.79 -8.85 -4.24
CA GLU A 369 0.71 -10.26 -4.62
C GLU A 369 -0.48 -10.96 -3.95
N GLY A 370 -0.70 -10.71 -2.65
CA GLY A 370 -1.85 -11.23 -1.91
C GLY A 370 -3.18 -10.80 -2.50
N ARG A 371 -3.35 -9.52 -2.84
CA ARG A 371 -4.53 -8.99 -3.54
C ARG A 371 -4.70 -9.66 -4.90
N ARG A 372 -3.62 -9.79 -5.68
CA ARG A 372 -3.65 -10.48 -6.98
C ARG A 372 -4.07 -11.95 -6.84
N ASN A 373 -3.63 -12.64 -5.79
CA ASN A 373 -3.99 -14.02 -5.52
C ASN A 373 -5.44 -14.17 -5.02
N ILE A 374 -5.94 -13.26 -4.18
CA ILE A 374 -7.38 -13.17 -3.82
C ILE A 374 -8.23 -13.03 -5.09
N GLU A 375 -7.80 -12.19 -6.04
CA GLU A 375 -8.49 -12.02 -7.32
C GLU A 375 -8.41 -13.27 -8.20
N LYS A 376 -7.22 -13.87 -8.31
CA LYS A 376 -6.94 -15.09 -9.08
C LYS A 376 -7.83 -16.26 -8.66
N PHE A 377 -7.97 -16.50 -7.35
CA PHE A 377 -8.80 -17.58 -6.81
C PHE A 377 -10.27 -17.17 -6.62
N GLY A 378 -10.60 -15.89 -6.82
CA GLY A 378 -11.98 -15.41 -6.77
C GLY A 378 -12.58 -15.45 -5.37
N CYS A 379 -11.80 -15.25 -4.30
CA CYS A 379 -12.29 -15.37 -2.93
C CYS A 379 -13.48 -14.41 -2.66
N TYR A 380 -13.46 -13.23 -3.28
CA TYR A 380 -14.53 -12.21 -3.21
C TYR A 380 -15.89 -12.68 -3.74
N ALA A 381 -15.93 -13.74 -4.55
CA ALA A 381 -17.17 -14.26 -5.11
C ALA A 381 -18.00 -15.01 -4.06
N CYS A 382 -17.32 -15.77 -3.19
CA CYS A 382 -17.97 -16.49 -2.09
C CYS A 382 -17.95 -15.68 -0.79
N HIS A 383 -16.89 -14.92 -0.54
CA HIS A 383 -16.73 -14.13 0.68
C HIS A 383 -16.92 -12.65 0.39
N LYS A 384 -17.76 -11.98 1.18
CA LYS A 384 -17.85 -10.52 1.10
C LYS A 384 -16.52 -9.91 1.56
N ILE A 385 -15.97 -9.04 0.71
CA ILE A 385 -14.80 -8.20 0.98
C ILE A 385 -15.18 -6.79 0.53
N GLU A 386 -15.28 -5.85 1.48
CA GLU A 386 -15.65 -4.47 1.19
C GLU A 386 -14.73 -3.83 0.14
N GLY A 387 -15.32 -3.20 -0.87
CA GLY A 387 -14.61 -2.55 -1.98
C GLY A 387 -14.35 -3.45 -3.18
N TRP A 388 -14.69 -4.74 -3.12
CA TRP A 388 -14.47 -5.73 -4.19
C TRP A 388 -15.75 -6.15 -4.91
N GLU A 389 -16.90 -5.59 -4.55
CA GLU A 389 -18.23 -5.96 -5.08
C GLU A 389 -18.37 -5.71 -6.60
N HIS A 390 -17.51 -4.86 -7.17
CA HIS A 390 -17.47 -4.53 -8.59
C HIS A 390 -16.73 -5.58 -9.45
N LYS A 391 -16.05 -6.57 -8.84
CA LYS A 391 -15.28 -7.59 -9.55
C LYS A 391 -16.23 -8.60 -10.23
N ARG A 392 -15.86 -9.06 -11.43
CA ARG A 392 -16.65 -10.05 -12.20
C ARG A 392 -16.64 -11.42 -11.54
N LYS A 393 -17.59 -12.29 -11.89
CA LYS A 393 -17.52 -13.69 -11.46
C LYS A 393 -16.24 -14.38 -12.00
N PRO A 394 -15.52 -15.15 -11.17
CA PRO A 394 -14.24 -15.77 -11.57
C PRO A 394 -14.39 -16.93 -12.55
N GLY A 395 -15.47 -17.70 -12.46
CA GLY A 395 -15.75 -18.85 -13.33
C GLY A 395 -16.37 -18.44 -14.68
N PRO A 396 -16.23 -19.28 -15.72
CA PRO A 396 -16.91 -19.05 -16.99
C PRO A 396 -18.43 -19.18 -16.85
N SER A 397 -19.18 -18.53 -17.74
CA SER A 397 -20.62 -18.73 -17.83
C SER A 397 -20.95 -20.19 -18.18
N LEU A 398 -21.93 -20.77 -17.49
CA LEU A 398 -22.46 -22.10 -17.77
C LEU A 398 -23.74 -22.08 -18.59
N GLU A 399 -24.23 -20.90 -18.97
CA GLU A 399 -25.51 -20.74 -19.70
C GLU A 399 -25.57 -21.46 -21.04
N LYS A 400 -24.42 -21.77 -21.68
CA LYS A 400 -24.33 -22.46 -22.98
C LYS A 400 -23.45 -23.71 -22.93
N ILE A 401 -23.23 -24.26 -21.73
CA ILE A 401 -22.21 -25.30 -21.50
C ILE A 401 -22.45 -26.59 -22.29
N ALA A 402 -23.72 -26.97 -22.51
CA ALA A 402 -24.07 -28.20 -23.22
C ALA A 402 -23.66 -28.18 -24.71
N ALA A 403 -23.41 -27.01 -25.28
CA ALA A 403 -22.89 -26.85 -26.64
C ALA A 403 -21.36 -26.80 -26.72
N LYS A 404 -20.67 -26.83 -25.57
CA LYS A 404 -19.21 -26.68 -25.48
C LYS A 404 -18.51 -27.97 -25.05
N VAL A 405 -19.05 -28.67 -24.07
CA VAL A 405 -18.47 -29.90 -23.51
C VAL A 405 -19.55 -30.98 -23.42
N ASP A 406 -19.16 -32.26 -23.44
CA ASP A 406 -20.10 -33.34 -23.22
C ASP A 406 -20.43 -33.54 -21.73
N LYS A 407 -21.60 -34.14 -21.45
CA LYS A 407 -22.09 -34.31 -20.07
C LYS A 407 -21.17 -35.20 -19.23
N GLU A 408 -20.53 -36.18 -19.86
CA GLU A 408 -19.62 -37.11 -19.19
C GLU A 408 -18.34 -36.39 -18.75
N PHE A 409 -17.76 -35.58 -19.63
CA PHE A 409 -16.68 -34.65 -19.32
C PHE A 409 -17.07 -33.73 -18.16
N PHE A 410 -18.27 -33.13 -18.21
CA PHE A 410 -18.72 -32.21 -17.17
C PHE A 410 -18.75 -32.88 -15.79
N LYS A 411 -19.31 -34.09 -15.66
CA LYS A 411 -19.35 -34.83 -14.39
C LYS A 411 -17.95 -35.11 -13.86
N ASN A 412 -17.05 -35.65 -14.70
CA ASN A 412 -15.67 -35.94 -14.30
C ASN A 412 -14.89 -34.66 -13.94
N TRP A 413 -15.15 -33.55 -14.64
CA TRP A 413 -14.54 -32.25 -14.37
C TRP A 413 -15.01 -31.67 -13.03
N VAL A 414 -16.30 -31.76 -12.72
CA VAL A 414 -16.85 -31.31 -11.44
C VAL A 414 -16.31 -32.16 -10.28
N TRP A 415 -16.12 -33.47 -10.51
CA TRP A 415 -15.60 -34.40 -9.52
C TRP A 415 -14.13 -34.16 -9.15
N ASP A 416 -13.26 -34.11 -10.17
CA ASP A 416 -11.82 -33.92 -10.01
C ASP A 416 -11.25 -33.09 -11.18
N PRO A 417 -11.28 -31.74 -11.07
CA PRO A 417 -10.76 -30.86 -12.11
C PRO A 417 -9.26 -31.10 -12.43
N LYS A 418 -8.48 -31.53 -11.44
CA LYS A 418 -7.03 -31.70 -11.58
C LYS A 418 -6.65 -32.96 -12.33
N SER A 419 -7.50 -33.98 -12.33
CA SER A 419 -7.33 -35.16 -13.20
C SER A 419 -7.32 -34.80 -14.69
N PHE A 420 -8.04 -33.75 -15.09
CA PHE A 420 -8.01 -33.22 -16.45
C PHE A 420 -6.79 -32.34 -16.70
N ASN A 421 -6.55 -31.37 -15.81
CA ASN A 421 -5.46 -30.41 -15.95
C ASN A 421 -4.87 -30.08 -14.57
N LYS A 422 -3.59 -30.41 -14.36
CA LYS A 422 -2.88 -30.19 -13.08
C LYS A 422 -2.85 -28.73 -12.61
N HIS A 423 -3.05 -27.78 -13.53
CA HIS A 423 -3.13 -26.33 -13.29
C HIS A 423 -4.57 -25.79 -13.27
N ALA A 424 -5.58 -26.66 -13.17
CA ALA A 424 -6.98 -26.24 -13.07
C ALA A 424 -7.18 -25.26 -11.90
N LYS A 425 -7.83 -24.12 -12.21
CA LYS A 425 -8.22 -23.10 -11.22
C LYS A 425 -9.60 -23.38 -10.60
N MET A 426 -10.39 -24.28 -11.20
CA MET A 426 -11.64 -24.74 -10.59
C MET A 426 -11.28 -25.57 -9.36
N PRO A 427 -11.75 -25.18 -8.17
CA PRO A 427 -11.33 -25.84 -6.94
C PRO A 427 -12.05 -27.17 -6.76
N SER A 428 -11.45 -28.04 -5.96
CA SER A 428 -11.92 -29.38 -5.68
C SER A 428 -12.96 -29.36 -4.55
N PHE A 429 -14.22 -29.61 -4.89
CA PHE A 429 -15.32 -29.71 -3.91
C PHE A 429 -15.47 -31.13 -3.35
N PHE A 430 -15.25 -32.11 -4.20
CA PHE A 430 -15.36 -33.55 -3.93
C PHE A 430 -13.96 -34.16 -3.77
N MET A 431 -13.92 -35.44 -3.39
CA MET A 431 -12.66 -36.14 -3.09
C MET A 431 -11.82 -35.46 -2.01
N GLN A 432 -12.48 -34.79 -1.05
CA GLN A 432 -11.84 -34.09 0.05
C GLN A 432 -11.83 -34.96 1.30
N MET A 433 -10.81 -34.76 2.15
CA MET A 433 -10.57 -35.62 3.31
C MET A 433 -11.77 -35.75 4.28
N ASN A 434 -12.69 -34.78 4.32
CA ASN A 434 -13.86 -34.84 5.19
C ASN A 434 -15.07 -35.57 4.55
N ASN A 435 -15.15 -35.61 3.22
CA ASN A 435 -16.31 -36.12 2.47
C ASN A 435 -16.04 -37.43 1.72
N THR A 436 -14.88 -38.05 1.95
CA THR A 436 -14.51 -39.40 1.48
C THR A 436 -14.28 -40.42 2.60
N LYS A 437 -14.45 -40.04 3.88
CA LYS A 437 -14.16 -40.93 5.02
C LYS A 437 -15.06 -42.16 5.12
N LYS A 438 -16.30 -42.05 4.64
CA LYS A 438 -17.31 -43.10 4.65
C LYS A 438 -17.72 -43.37 3.21
N ASP A 439 -17.82 -44.64 2.81
CA ASP A 439 -18.27 -45.03 1.46
C ASP A 439 -19.64 -44.42 1.12
N GLU A 440 -20.51 -44.29 2.12
CA GLU A 440 -21.80 -43.60 2.00
C GLU A 440 -21.65 -42.15 1.52
N PHE A 441 -20.66 -41.41 2.03
CA PHE A 441 -20.45 -40.00 1.65
C PHE A 441 -19.97 -39.89 0.20
N ILE A 442 -19.14 -40.83 -0.26
CA ILE A 442 -18.71 -40.90 -1.66
C ILE A 442 -19.94 -41.10 -2.56
N LYS A 443 -20.82 -42.06 -2.23
CA LYS A 443 -22.06 -42.32 -2.99
C LYS A 443 -23.02 -41.14 -2.98
N LYS A 444 -23.17 -40.44 -1.84
CA LYS A 444 -23.95 -39.19 -1.75
C LYS A 444 -23.36 -38.09 -2.63
N ASN A 445 -22.04 -37.91 -2.65
CA ASN A 445 -21.38 -36.97 -3.56
C ASN A 445 -21.62 -37.34 -5.04
N ILE A 446 -21.56 -38.62 -5.40
CA ILE A 446 -21.85 -39.10 -6.77
C ILE A 446 -23.28 -38.74 -7.18
N ALA A 447 -24.25 -38.92 -6.26
CA ALA A 447 -25.64 -38.51 -6.50
C ALA A 447 -25.75 -37.00 -6.73
N GLU A 448 -25.11 -36.17 -5.90
CA GLU A 448 -25.11 -34.72 -6.08
C GLU A 448 -24.46 -34.29 -7.41
N VAL A 449 -23.33 -34.88 -7.82
CA VAL A 449 -22.67 -34.52 -9.09
C VAL A 449 -23.51 -34.88 -10.31
N ASN A 450 -24.12 -36.06 -10.34
CA ASN A 450 -25.05 -36.44 -11.40
C ASN A 450 -26.24 -35.48 -11.46
N ALA A 451 -26.85 -35.16 -10.32
CA ALA A 451 -27.97 -34.24 -10.24
C ALA A 451 -27.59 -32.80 -10.68
N ILE A 452 -26.42 -32.31 -10.28
CA ILE A 452 -25.87 -31.02 -10.76
C ILE A 452 -25.73 -31.03 -12.28
N ALA A 453 -25.18 -32.09 -12.86
CA ALA A 453 -25.02 -32.20 -14.30
C ALA A 453 -26.36 -32.18 -15.04
N GLU A 454 -27.36 -32.92 -14.57
CA GLU A 454 -28.70 -32.89 -15.15
C GLU A 454 -29.32 -31.50 -15.07
N PHE A 455 -29.27 -30.84 -13.91
CA PHE A 455 -29.81 -29.49 -13.74
C PHE A 455 -29.13 -28.45 -14.65
N ILE A 456 -27.79 -28.45 -14.71
CA ILE A 456 -27.04 -27.49 -15.50
C ILE A 456 -27.29 -27.69 -17.01
N TYR A 457 -27.39 -28.93 -17.48
CA TYR A 457 -27.67 -29.21 -18.89
C TYR A 457 -29.11 -28.89 -19.26
N ASP A 458 -30.07 -29.12 -18.36
CA ASP A 458 -31.47 -28.72 -18.55
C ASP A 458 -31.63 -27.21 -18.73
N LYS A 459 -30.81 -26.41 -18.02
CA LYS A 459 -30.78 -24.95 -18.11
C LYS A 459 -29.86 -24.39 -19.20
N SER A 460 -29.16 -25.25 -19.95
CA SER A 460 -28.25 -24.77 -20.98
C SER A 460 -29.01 -24.30 -22.22
N LYS A 461 -28.77 -23.05 -22.61
CA LYS A 461 -29.24 -22.45 -23.86
C LYS A 461 -28.50 -23.07 -25.05
N PRO A 462 -29.16 -23.17 -26.22
CA PRO A 462 -28.53 -23.67 -27.44
C PRO A 462 -27.46 -22.70 -27.96
N TYR A 463 -26.44 -23.24 -28.61
CA TYR A 463 -25.41 -22.47 -29.30
C TYR A 463 -24.95 -23.21 -30.56
N LYS A 464 -24.63 -22.46 -31.61
CA LYS A 464 -24.11 -23.00 -32.87
C LYS A 464 -22.81 -22.27 -33.24
N PRO A 465 -21.69 -22.98 -33.45
CA PRO A 465 -20.48 -22.39 -34.03
C PRO A 465 -20.77 -21.76 -35.39
N PHE A 466 -20.19 -20.59 -35.67
CA PHE A 466 -20.41 -19.88 -36.93
C PHE A 466 -19.38 -20.24 -38.01
N MET A 467 -18.27 -20.85 -37.61
CA MET A 467 -17.23 -21.37 -38.51
C MET A 467 -17.13 -22.88 -38.40
N LYS A 468 -16.65 -23.50 -39.48
CA LYS A 468 -16.25 -24.90 -39.53
C LYS A 468 -14.74 -25.01 -39.63
N TYR A 469 -14.17 -25.95 -38.89
CA TYR A 469 -12.76 -26.29 -38.99
C TYR A 469 -12.46 -26.92 -40.35
N SER A 470 -11.44 -26.43 -41.03
CA SER A 470 -11.08 -26.80 -42.40
C SER A 470 -9.68 -27.40 -42.52
N GLY A 471 -9.05 -27.76 -41.39
CA GLY A 471 -7.69 -28.30 -41.36
C GLY A 471 -6.60 -27.24 -41.21
N GLY A 472 -5.63 -27.50 -40.33
CA GLY A 472 -4.50 -26.61 -40.00
C GLY A 472 -3.16 -27.36 -39.90
N ASN A 473 -2.06 -26.61 -39.81
CA ASN A 473 -0.71 -27.07 -39.56
C ASN A 473 -0.40 -26.88 -38.08
N SER A 474 -0.18 -27.98 -37.37
CA SER A 474 0.05 -27.99 -35.92
C SER A 474 1.32 -27.23 -35.50
N GLU A 475 2.42 -27.35 -36.25
CA GLU A 475 3.68 -26.65 -35.91
C GLU A 475 3.54 -25.14 -36.05
N LYS A 476 2.90 -24.68 -37.14
CA LYS A 476 2.56 -23.25 -37.29
C LYS A 476 1.62 -22.77 -36.18
N GLY A 477 0.64 -23.59 -35.80
CA GLY A 477 -0.25 -23.31 -34.69
C GLY A 477 0.49 -23.10 -33.36
N LYS A 478 1.48 -23.96 -33.09
CA LYS A 478 2.34 -23.88 -31.91
C LYS A 478 3.16 -22.58 -31.89
N GLU A 479 3.78 -22.21 -33.01
CA GLU A 479 4.51 -20.95 -33.15
C GLU A 479 3.60 -19.73 -32.95
N LEU A 480 2.38 -19.75 -33.50
CA LEU A 480 1.41 -18.67 -33.36
C LEU A 480 0.96 -18.49 -31.91
N VAL A 481 0.74 -19.57 -31.15
CA VAL A 481 0.39 -19.48 -29.71
C VAL A 481 1.46 -18.73 -28.92
N LYS A 482 2.75 -18.95 -29.22
CA LYS A 482 3.85 -18.25 -28.57
C LYS A 482 3.98 -16.79 -29.02
N SER A 483 3.85 -16.53 -30.32
CA SER A 483 4.20 -15.24 -30.93
C SER A 483 3.07 -14.21 -30.96
N VAL A 484 1.80 -14.61 -31.09
CA VAL A 484 0.68 -13.66 -31.26
C VAL A 484 0.29 -12.97 -29.94
N GLY A 485 0.63 -13.56 -28.80
CA GLY A 485 0.37 -13.00 -27.47
C GLY A 485 -0.57 -13.83 -26.58
N CYS A 486 -0.97 -15.04 -26.98
CA CYS A 486 -1.83 -15.91 -26.18
C CYS A 486 -1.24 -16.19 -24.78
N MET A 487 0.09 -16.29 -24.70
CA MET A 487 0.83 -16.60 -23.47
C MET A 487 0.78 -15.50 -22.40
N ALA A 488 0.35 -14.27 -22.74
CA ALA A 488 0.12 -13.22 -21.74
C ALA A 488 -0.98 -13.60 -20.73
N CYS A 489 -1.92 -14.45 -21.15
CA CYS A 489 -3.03 -14.92 -20.34
C CYS A 489 -2.97 -16.42 -20.09
N HIS A 490 -2.49 -17.21 -21.05
CA HIS A 490 -2.56 -18.67 -21.04
C HIS A 490 -1.20 -19.34 -20.77
N GLY A 491 -1.21 -20.38 -19.93
CA GLY A 491 -0.07 -21.30 -19.80
C GLY A 491 -0.19 -22.48 -20.77
N VAL A 492 0.94 -23.03 -21.21
CA VAL A 492 1.01 -24.20 -22.09
C VAL A 492 2.18 -25.07 -21.65
N ASP A 493 1.95 -26.38 -21.45
CA ASP A 493 3.01 -27.29 -20.97
C ASP A 493 4.21 -27.38 -21.91
N ASP A 494 3.99 -27.31 -23.23
CA ASP A 494 5.05 -27.24 -24.25
C ASP A 494 5.99 -26.04 -24.07
N PHE A 495 5.55 -25.01 -23.33
CA PHE A 495 6.29 -23.79 -23.02
C PHE A 495 6.37 -23.57 -21.51
N ALA A 496 6.68 -24.61 -20.74
CA ALA A 496 6.70 -24.55 -19.27
C ALA A 496 7.61 -23.43 -18.70
N PRO A 497 8.85 -23.20 -19.21
CA PRO A 497 9.69 -22.11 -18.72
C PRO A 497 9.06 -20.74 -18.92
N GLU A 498 8.53 -20.45 -20.11
CA GLU A 498 7.87 -19.20 -20.44
C GLU A 498 6.56 -19.03 -19.65
N SER A 499 5.75 -20.09 -19.55
CA SER A 499 4.52 -20.10 -18.76
C SER A 499 4.78 -19.77 -17.28
N LYS A 500 5.91 -20.25 -16.73
CA LYS A 500 6.36 -19.92 -15.37
C LYS A 500 6.79 -18.46 -15.23
N LYS A 501 7.45 -17.89 -16.24
CA LYS A 501 7.89 -16.48 -16.24
C LYS A 501 6.72 -15.49 -16.28
N VAL A 502 5.69 -15.79 -17.07
CA VAL A 502 4.50 -14.91 -17.21
C VAL A 502 3.49 -15.13 -16.07
N ASN A 503 3.55 -16.30 -15.41
CA ASN A 503 2.64 -16.68 -14.33
C ASN A 503 1.15 -16.61 -14.73
N ALA A 504 0.83 -16.85 -16.01
CA ALA A 504 -0.49 -16.91 -16.65
C ALA A 504 -1.72 -16.73 -15.71
N HIS A 505 -1.93 -15.49 -15.26
CA HIS A 505 -2.85 -15.21 -14.16
C HIS A 505 -4.31 -15.20 -14.60
N ALA A 506 -4.61 -14.72 -15.81
CA ALA A 506 -5.97 -14.46 -16.26
C ALA A 506 -6.62 -15.63 -17.01
N GLY A 507 -5.88 -16.37 -17.84
CA GLY A 507 -6.38 -17.49 -18.64
C GLY A 507 -6.15 -18.86 -17.98
N PRO A 508 -6.89 -19.90 -18.39
CA PRO A 508 -6.58 -21.29 -18.04
C PRO A 508 -5.34 -21.77 -18.79
N PHE A 509 -4.69 -22.81 -18.26
CA PHE A 509 -3.73 -23.59 -19.04
C PHE A 509 -4.44 -24.31 -20.19
N LEU A 510 -3.82 -24.32 -21.36
CA LEU A 510 -4.41 -24.89 -22.59
C LEU A 510 -4.18 -26.40 -22.72
N THR A 511 -3.39 -27.00 -21.84
CA THR A 511 -3.17 -28.46 -21.81
C THR A 511 -4.51 -29.21 -21.72
N GLY A 512 -4.68 -30.20 -22.60
CA GLY A 512 -5.84 -31.09 -22.64
C GLY A 512 -7.07 -30.51 -23.36
N ILE A 513 -7.01 -29.27 -23.87
CA ILE A 513 -8.16 -28.59 -24.47
C ILE A 513 -8.82 -29.38 -25.61
N GLY A 514 -8.05 -30.15 -26.38
CA GLY A 514 -8.57 -31.00 -27.46
C GLY A 514 -9.47 -32.15 -27.01
N SER A 515 -9.51 -32.45 -25.71
CA SER A 515 -10.45 -33.40 -25.09
C SER A 515 -11.69 -32.73 -24.51
N LYS A 516 -11.73 -31.38 -24.49
CA LYS A 516 -12.79 -30.60 -23.82
C LYS A 516 -13.78 -29.99 -24.81
N VAL A 517 -13.32 -29.57 -25.98
CA VAL A 517 -14.13 -28.81 -26.95
C VAL A 517 -14.06 -29.42 -28.34
N ASP A 518 -15.07 -29.11 -29.14
CA ASP A 518 -15.10 -29.42 -30.57
C ASP A 518 -14.24 -28.46 -31.41
N ALA A 519 -13.75 -28.92 -32.57
CA ALA A 519 -12.89 -28.11 -33.44
C ALA A 519 -13.63 -26.92 -34.09
N ASP A 520 -14.89 -27.08 -34.48
CA ASP A 520 -15.72 -25.99 -35.03
C ASP A 520 -15.99 -24.94 -33.94
N TRP A 521 -16.22 -25.40 -32.71
CA TRP A 521 -16.33 -24.52 -31.55
C TRP A 521 -15.05 -23.72 -31.33
N LEU A 522 -13.88 -24.37 -31.36
CA LEU A 522 -12.60 -23.74 -31.06
C LEU A 522 -12.20 -22.69 -32.10
N VAL A 523 -12.33 -23.00 -33.40
CA VAL A 523 -12.02 -22.03 -34.46
C VAL A 523 -12.97 -20.82 -34.40
N SER A 524 -14.26 -21.05 -34.11
CA SER A 524 -15.24 -19.98 -33.91
C SER A 524 -14.88 -19.11 -32.70
N TRP A 525 -14.49 -19.74 -31.58
CA TRP A 525 -14.06 -19.04 -30.36
C TRP A 525 -12.83 -18.18 -30.60
N LEU A 526 -11.79 -18.70 -31.28
CA LEU A 526 -10.57 -17.95 -31.58
C LEU A 526 -10.83 -16.74 -32.48
N LYS A 527 -11.82 -16.82 -33.39
CA LYS A 527 -12.15 -15.74 -34.32
C LYS A 527 -13.03 -14.67 -33.69
N LYS A 528 -14.07 -15.07 -32.96
CA LYS A 528 -15.01 -14.14 -32.30
C LYS A 528 -15.51 -14.70 -30.96
N PRO A 529 -14.74 -14.56 -29.88
CA PRO A 529 -15.13 -15.05 -28.55
C PRO A 529 -16.49 -14.52 -28.08
N SER A 530 -16.80 -13.25 -28.41
CA SER A 530 -18.04 -12.56 -28.05
C SER A 530 -19.31 -13.20 -28.63
N HIS A 531 -19.18 -14.03 -29.67
CA HIS A 531 -20.31 -14.78 -30.23
C HIS A 531 -20.81 -15.87 -29.25
N TYR A 532 -19.89 -16.50 -28.50
CA TYR A 532 -20.27 -17.48 -27.48
C TYR A 532 -20.65 -16.78 -26.17
N GLN A 533 -19.82 -15.83 -25.71
CA GLN A 533 -20.04 -15.10 -24.47
C GLN A 533 -19.77 -13.59 -24.67
N GLU A 534 -20.82 -12.78 -24.63
CA GLU A 534 -20.76 -11.34 -24.96
C GLU A 534 -19.82 -10.54 -24.04
N ASP A 535 -19.82 -10.85 -22.75
CA ASP A 535 -19.02 -10.19 -21.70
C ASP A 535 -17.64 -10.85 -21.47
N THR A 536 -17.17 -11.66 -22.43
CA THR A 536 -15.90 -12.38 -22.31
C THR A 536 -14.70 -11.44 -22.25
N ILE A 537 -13.72 -11.80 -21.41
CA ILE A 537 -12.42 -11.13 -21.39
C ILE A 537 -11.44 -11.71 -22.43
N MET A 538 -11.76 -12.85 -23.05
CA MET A 538 -10.94 -13.40 -24.14
C MET A 538 -11.07 -12.46 -25.35
N PRO A 539 -9.98 -11.80 -25.78
CA PRO A 539 -10.10 -10.84 -26.84
C PRO A 539 -9.97 -11.49 -28.23
N SER A 540 -10.26 -10.71 -29.26
CA SER A 540 -9.92 -11.09 -30.63
C SER A 540 -8.50 -10.64 -30.98
N PHE A 541 -7.66 -11.59 -31.39
CA PHE A 541 -6.32 -11.29 -31.95
C PHE A 541 -6.35 -10.99 -33.45
N ARG A 542 -7.55 -10.85 -34.03
CA ARG A 542 -7.78 -10.62 -35.46
C ARG A 542 -7.04 -11.64 -36.33
N LEU A 543 -7.14 -12.91 -35.92
CA LEU A 543 -6.53 -14.03 -36.63
C LEU A 543 -7.13 -14.16 -38.02
N THR A 544 -6.31 -14.48 -39.01
CA THR A 544 -6.80 -14.95 -40.31
C THR A 544 -7.48 -16.31 -40.13
N ASP A 545 -8.29 -16.72 -41.12
CA ASP A 545 -8.94 -18.04 -41.06
C ASP A 545 -7.89 -19.16 -41.04
N ARG A 546 -6.76 -18.98 -41.75
CA ARG A 546 -5.66 -19.93 -41.73
C ARG A 546 -4.99 -20.02 -40.37
N GLU A 547 -4.67 -18.87 -39.76
CA GLU A 547 -4.06 -18.84 -38.42
C GLU A 547 -4.95 -19.48 -37.37
N ALA A 548 -6.26 -19.18 -37.41
CA ALA A 548 -7.22 -19.78 -36.48
C ALA A 548 -7.31 -21.31 -36.65
N ASN A 549 -7.28 -21.81 -37.88
CA ASN A 549 -7.24 -23.26 -38.16
C ASN A 549 -5.91 -23.89 -37.74
N ASP A 550 -4.76 -23.23 -37.95
CA ASP A 550 -3.44 -23.71 -37.53
C ASP A 550 -3.36 -23.83 -36.01
N ILE A 551 -3.78 -22.79 -35.28
CA ILE A 551 -3.87 -22.82 -33.80
C ILE A 551 -4.85 -23.92 -33.35
N THR A 552 -6.00 -24.05 -34.02
CA THR A 552 -6.97 -25.13 -33.71
C THR A 552 -6.34 -26.50 -33.89
N ALA A 553 -5.59 -26.74 -34.97
CA ALA A 553 -4.91 -28.01 -35.20
C ALA A 553 -3.95 -28.37 -34.07
N TYR A 554 -3.15 -27.40 -33.63
CA TYR A 554 -2.24 -27.57 -32.49
C TYR A 554 -2.98 -27.87 -31.19
N LEU A 555 -3.97 -27.05 -30.83
CA LEU A 555 -4.72 -27.21 -29.58
C LEU A 555 -5.56 -28.49 -29.53
N MET A 556 -6.13 -28.91 -30.67
CA MET A 556 -6.87 -30.17 -30.78
C MET A 556 -5.97 -31.40 -30.70
N SER A 557 -4.65 -31.26 -30.94
CA SER A 557 -3.68 -32.34 -30.73
C SER A 557 -3.43 -32.61 -29.24
N MET A 558 -3.69 -31.63 -28.36
CA MET A 558 -3.49 -31.73 -26.92
C MET A 558 -4.66 -32.47 -26.25
N LYS A 559 -4.63 -33.79 -26.30
CA LYS A 559 -5.65 -34.65 -25.68
C LYS A 559 -5.19 -35.26 -24.37
N ASN A 560 -6.09 -35.34 -23.40
CA ASN A 560 -5.95 -36.13 -22.19
C ASN A 560 -6.74 -37.44 -22.34
N LYS A 561 -6.14 -38.44 -23.02
CA LYS A 561 -6.79 -39.74 -23.27
C LYS A 561 -7.21 -40.48 -22.00
N LYS A 562 -6.45 -40.30 -20.91
CA LYS A 562 -6.80 -40.89 -19.61
C LYS A 562 -8.13 -40.32 -19.11
N PHE A 563 -8.29 -39.00 -19.17
CA PHE A 563 -9.54 -38.34 -18.79
C PHE A 563 -10.71 -38.71 -19.72
N GLU A 564 -10.48 -38.79 -21.04
CA GLU A 564 -11.50 -39.22 -22.01
C GLU A 564 -12.04 -40.64 -21.73
N SER A 565 -11.22 -41.52 -21.16
CA SER A 565 -11.62 -42.89 -20.82
C SER A 565 -12.41 -43.00 -19.51
N LEU A 566 -12.49 -41.94 -18.72
CA LEU A 566 -13.21 -41.96 -17.44
C LEU A 566 -14.71 -42.13 -17.68
N LYS A 567 -15.33 -42.97 -16.85
CA LYS A 567 -16.77 -43.13 -16.74
C LYS A 567 -17.18 -42.79 -15.32
N PHE A 568 -18.07 -41.83 -15.21
CA PHE A 568 -18.63 -41.36 -13.97
C PHE A 568 -19.74 -42.30 -13.54
N GLU A 569 -19.69 -42.72 -12.27
CA GLU A 569 -20.65 -43.65 -11.71
C GLU A 569 -22.07 -43.08 -11.75
N ASP A 570 -23.04 -43.96 -12.00
CA ASP A 570 -24.46 -43.61 -12.02
C ASP A 570 -24.98 -43.30 -10.61
N MET A 571 -25.99 -42.43 -10.54
CA MET A 571 -26.62 -42.04 -9.29
C MET A 571 -27.58 -43.12 -8.75
N SER A 572 -27.46 -43.47 -7.47
CA SER A 572 -28.51 -44.20 -6.74
C SER A 572 -29.73 -43.29 -6.50
N LYS A 573 -30.90 -43.77 -6.92
CA LYS A 573 -32.17 -43.05 -6.73
C LYS A 573 -32.59 -43.02 -5.27
N GLU A 574 -32.26 -44.06 -4.51
CA GLU A 574 -32.53 -44.16 -3.09
C GLU A 574 -31.76 -43.08 -2.31
N LEU A 575 -30.46 -42.94 -2.58
CA LEU A 575 -29.63 -41.91 -1.95
C LEU A 575 -30.01 -40.49 -2.41
N ARG A 576 -30.41 -40.32 -3.68
CA ARG A 576 -30.97 -39.04 -4.17
C ARG A 576 -32.20 -38.64 -3.34
N ASP A 577 -33.11 -39.58 -3.16
CA ASP A 577 -34.37 -39.36 -2.46
C ASP A 577 -34.14 -39.13 -0.96
N GLU A 578 -33.18 -39.83 -0.34
CA GLU A 578 -32.72 -39.58 1.03
C GLU A 578 -32.17 -38.16 1.20
N LEU A 579 -31.27 -37.71 0.31
CA LEU A 579 -30.72 -36.37 0.34
C LEU A 579 -31.80 -35.29 0.20
N LEU A 580 -32.79 -35.50 -0.67
CA LEU A 580 -33.91 -34.57 -0.82
C LEU A 580 -34.77 -34.48 0.44
N VAL A 581 -35.08 -35.62 1.07
CA VAL A 581 -35.79 -35.64 2.35
C VAL A 581 -34.97 -34.88 3.40
N GLU A 582 -33.66 -35.08 3.46
CA GLU A 582 -32.77 -34.34 4.38
C GLU A 582 -32.81 -32.83 4.12
N TYR A 583 -32.79 -32.39 2.86
CA TYR A 583 -32.91 -30.98 2.49
C TYR A 583 -34.28 -30.37 2.84
N PHE A 584 -35.37 -31.08 2.58
CA PHE A 584 -36.72 -30.60 2.92
C PHE A 584 -36.93 -30.57 4.43
N SER A 585 -36.39 -31.55 5.15
CA SER A 585 -36.47 -31.64 6.62
C SER A 585 -35.66 -30.56 7.35
N ALA A 586 -34.92 -29.70 6.63
CA ALA A 586 -34.29 -28.52 7.22
C ALA A 586 -35.32 -27.48 7.71
N PHE A 587 -36.53 -27.48 7.13
CA PHE A 587 -37.61 -26.54 7.47
C PHE A 587 -38.96 -27.22 7.71
N ASP A 588 -39.16 -28.42 7.18
CA ASP A 588 -40.37 -29.22 7.35
C ASP A 588 -40.14 -30.41 8.30
N THR A 589 -41.22 -31.03 8.79
CA THR A 589 -41.09 -32.33 9.47
C THR A 589 -40.73 -33.41 8.45
N GLU A 590 -40.11 -34.50 8.90
CA GLU A 590 -39.72 -35.61 8.02
C GLU A 590 -40.90 -36.21 7.25
N GLU A 591 -42.09 -36.27 7.87
CA GLU A 591 -43.31 -36.72 7.19
C GLU A 591 -43.74 -35.80 6.06
N VAL A 592 -43.66 -34.48 6.26
CA VAL A 592 -43.99 -33.48 5.23
C VAL A 592 -42.95 -33.52 4.10
N ALA A 593 -41.66 -33.66 4.44
CA ALA A 593 -40.58 -33.84 3.48
C ALA A 593 -40.80 -35.08 2.59
N LYS A 594 -41.15 -36.23 3.19
CA LYS A 594 -41.47 -37.48 2.47
C LYS A 594 -42.69 -37.34 1.57
N LYS A 595 -43.76 -36.68 2.04
CA LYS A 595 -44.97 -36.40 1.22
C LYS A 595 -44.64 -35.51 0.03
N LYS A 596 -43.83 -34.48 0.23
CA LYS A 596 -43.36 -33.58 -0.84
C LYS A 596 -42.57 -34.34 -1.88
N LEU A 597 -41.59 -35.16 -1.46
CA LEU A 597 -40.84 -36.02 -2.37
C LEU A 597 -41.76 -36.94 -3.18
N ALA A 598 -42.73 -37.59 -2.52
CA ALA A 598 -43.67 -38.51 -3.16
C ALA A 598 -44.52 -37.85 -4.26
N SER A 599 -44.79 -36.53 -4.16
CA SER A 599 -45.53 -35.76 -5.17
C SER A 599 -44.72 -35.43 -6.43
N MET A 600 -43.39 -35.57 -6.39
CA MET A 600 -42.50 -35.23 -7.50
C MET A 600 -42.21 -36.45 -8.38
N SER A 601 -42.13 -36.24 -9.69
CA SER A 601 -41.63 -37.22 -10.66
C SER A 601 -40.13 -37.49 -10.51
N ASP A 602 -39.65 -38.60 -11.08
CA ASP A 602 -38.23 -38.97 -11.02
C ASP A 602 -37.31 -37.87 -11.60
N ARG A 603 -37.72 -37.24 -12.70
CA ARG A 603 -36.98 -36.12 -13.30
C ARG A 603 -36.98 -34.90 -12.39
N GLU A 604 -38.14 -34.53 -11.83
CA GLU A 604 -38.23 -33.38 -10.92
C GLU A 604 -37.38 -33.56 -9.67
N ARG A 605 -37.34 -34.78 -9.11
CA ARG A 605 -36.46 -35.11 -7.96
C ARG A 605 -35.00 -34.87 -8.32
N THR A 606 -34.53 -35.36 -9.47
CA THR A 606 -33.15 -35.16 -9.91
C THR A 606 -32.82 -33.68 -10.13
N LEU A 607 -33.70 -32.92 -10.79
CA LEU A 607 -33.48 -31.49 -11.02
C LEU A 607 -33.50 -30.67 -9.72
N GLU A 608 -34.39 -31.00 -8.79
CA GLU A 608 -34.44 -30.35 -7.47
C GLU A 608 -33.18 -30.65 -6.66
N LEU A 609 -32.68 -31.89 -6.66
CA LEU A 609 -31.42 -32.20 -6.00
C LEU A 609 -30.28 -31.39 -6.63
N GLY A 610 -30.21 -31.33 -7.97
CA GLY A 610 -29.22 -30.54 -8.68
C GLY A 610 -29.25 -29.06 -8.30
N TYR A 611 -30.44 -28.46 -8.26
CA TYR A 611 -30.64 -27.08 -7.81
C TYR A 611 -30.18 -26.87 -6.36
N ARG A 612 -30.54 -27.79 -5.44
CA ARG A 612 -30.12 -27.72 -4.03
C ARG A 612 -28.61 -27.86 -3.89
N SER A 613 -27.98 -28.79 -4.62
CA SER A 613 -26.54 -29.02 -4.59
C SER A 613 -25.74 -27.86 -5.19
N VAL A 614 -26.18 -27.26 -6.31
CA VAL A 614 -25.61 -26.00 -6.84
C VAL A 614 -25.69 -24.89 -5.78
N GLY A 615 -26.80 -24.82 -5.05
CA GLY A 615 -26.98 -23.90 -3.92
C GLY A 615 -26.04 -24.19 -2.75
N LYS A 616 -25.92 -25.45 -2.33
CA LYS A 616 -25.10 -25.94 -1.21
C LYS A 616 -23.62 -25.61 -1.39
N TYR A 617 -23.10 -25.82 -2.59
CA TYR A 617 -21.68 -25.59 -2.93
C TYR A 617 -21.40 -24.16 -3.43
N GLY A 618 -22.45 -23.36 -3.65
CA GLY A 618 -22.30 -21.97 -4.10
C GLY A 618 -21.71 -21.86 -5.50
N CYS A 619 -21.97 -22.80 -6.40
CA CYS A 619 -21.40 -22.77 -7.76
C CYS A 619 -21.79 -21.48 -8.50
N TYR A 620 -22.95 -20.90 -8.17
CA TYR A 620 -23.46 -19.64 -8.71
C TYR A 620 -22.65 -18.40 -8.31
N SER A 621 -21.85 -18.47 -7.24
CA SER A 621 -20.93 -17.40 -6.85
C SER A 621 -19.85 -17.22 -7.92
N CYS A 622 -19.34 -18.33 -8.46
CA CYS A 622 -18.30 -18.33 -9.47
C CYS A 622 -18.85 -18.36 -10.91
N HIS A 623 -20.01 -18.95 -11.13
CA HIS A 623 -20.56 -19.17 -12.47
C HIS A 623 -21.88 -18.42 -12.68
N SER A 624 -22.13 -17.98 -13.91
CA SER A 624 -23.48 -17.58 -14.34
C SER A 624 -24.30 -18.82 -14.63
N ILE A 625 -25.40 -19.00 -13.88
CA ILE A 625 -26.29 -20.15 -13.91
C ILE A 625 -27.72 -19.63 -13.79
N GLU A 626 -28.58 -20.02 -14.74
CA GLU A 626 -29.99 -19.63 -14.73
C GLU A 626 -30.70 -20.10 -13.45
N GLY A 627 -31.45 -19.21 -12.81
CA GLY A 627 -32.20 -19.49 -11.57
C GLY A 627 -31.46 -19.19 -10.27
N PHE A 628 -30.24 -18.62 -10.34
CA PHE A 628 -29.45 -18.21 -9.17
C PHE A 628 -29.07 -16.72 -9.17
N ASP A 629 -29.66 -15.93 -10.06
CA ASP A 629 -29.40 -14.50 -10.15
C ASP A 629 -29.78 -13.77 -8.86
N GLY A 630 -28.93 -12.83 -8.43
CA GLY A 630 -29.16 -12.00 -7.24
C GLY A 630 -28.99 -12.70 -5.89
N ARG A 631 -28.57 -13.97 -5.85
CA ARG A 631 -28.28 -14.65 -4.57
C ARG A 631 -27.05 -14.09 -3.87
N ALA A 632 -27.12 -14.03 -2.54
CA ALA A 632 -26.00 -13.62 -1.70
C ALA A 632 -24.84 -14.63 -1.73
N PRO A 633 -23.59 -14.18 -1.53
CA PRO A 633 -22.43 -15.06 -1.38
C PRO A 633 -22.59 -16.06 -0.22
N ILE A 634 -22.02 -17.26 -0.37
CA ILE A 634 -22.17 -18.37 0.61
C ILE A 634 -21.15 -18.37 1.75
N GLY A 635 -20.05 -17.65 1.62
CA GLY A 635 -18.92 -17.66 2.53
C GLY A 635 -19.05 -16.60 3.63
N PRO A 636 -18.41 -16.80 4.80
CA PRO A 636 -18.35 -15.78 5.84
C PRO A 636 -17.66 -14.51 5.33
N GLU A 637 -18.07 -13.34 5.84
CA GLU A 637 -17.47 -12.06 5.50
C GLU A 637 -16.01 -11.99 5.96
N LEU A 638 -15.13 -11.48 5.08
CA LEU A 638 -13.68 -11.36 5.32
C LEU A 638 -13.23 -9.91 5.56
N THR A 639 -14.11 -8.92 5.42
CA THR A 639 -13.83 -7.48 5.60
C THR A 639 -13.11 -7.13 6.91
N LYS A 640 -13.32 -7.91 7.97
CA LYS A 640 -12.76 -7.66 9.32
C LYS A 640 -12.04 -8.87 9.92
N VAL A 641 -11.63 -9.83 9.09
CA VAL A 641 -11.04 -11.09 9.56
C VAL A 641 -9.72 -10.88 10.32
N GLY A 642 -8.95 -9.85 9.97
CA GLY A 642 -7.71 -9.47 10.63
C GLY A 642 -7.88 -9.02 12.09
N SER A 643 -9.08 -8.54 12.46
CA SER A 643 -9.42 -8.18 13.85
C SER A 643 -10.19 -9.26 14.59
N LYS A 644 -10.47 -10.41 13.96
CA LYS A 644 -11.19 -11.50 14.62
C LYS A 644 -10.37 -12.05 15.79
N PRO A 645 -10.92 -12.15 17.01
CA PRO A 645 -10.21 -12.71 18.15
C PRO A 645 -9.79 -14.17 17.89
N LEU A 646 -8.60 -14.56 18.36
CA LEU A 646 -8.07 -15.92 18.16
C LEU A 646 -9.02 -17.01 18.70
N THR A 647 -9.74 -16.73 19.79
CA THR A 647 -10.72 -17.64 20.40
C THR A 647 -11.92 -17.96 19.51
N GLN A 648 -12.16 -17.17 18.46
CA GLN A 648 -13.22 -17.42 17.48
C GLN A 648 -12.73 -18.21 16.25
N PHE A 649 -11.47 -18.63 16.24
CA PHE A 649 -10.93 -19.57 15.27
C PHE A 649 -10.97 -20.97 15.88
N GLY A 650 -11.71 -21.88 15.23
CA GLY A 650 -11.80 -23.27 15.66
C GLY A 650 -10.58 -24.05 15.17
N PHE A 651 -9.76 -24.54 16.10
CA PHE A 651 -8.59 -25.38 15.77
C PHE A 651 -8.92 -26.88 15.68
N SER A 652 -10.12 -27.30 16.11
CA SER A 652 -10.54 -28.72 16.07
C SER A 652 -9.46 -29.65 16.66
N HIS A 653 -9.24 -30.83 16.07
CA HIS A 653 -8.19 -31.79 16.43
C HIS A 653 -6.87 -31.58 15.65
N GLU A 654 -6.62 -30.37 15.13
CA GLU A 654 -5.41 -30.05 14.35
C GLU A 654 -4.29 -29.54 15.28
N TYR A 655 -3.40 -30.44 15.70
CA TYR A 655 -2.32 -30.14 16.65
C TYR A 655 -1.03 -29.62 15.99
N ASP A 656 -0.88 -29.84 14.68
CA ASP A 656 0.25 -29.42 13.83
C ASP A 656 0.13 -27.97 13.35
N VAL A 657 -1.01 -27.31 13.60
CA VAL A 657 -1.24 -25.92 13.22
C VAL A 657 -0.76 -24.98 14.30
N GLU A 658 0.04 -24.00 13.91
CA GLU A 658 0.43 -22.90 14.79
C GLU A 658 -0.81 -22.19 15.34
N LYS A 659 -0.89 -22.07 16.67
CA LYS A 659 -2.01 -21.45 17.38
C LYS A 659 -1.96 -19.92 17.31
N SER A 660 -2.02 -19.39 16.10
CA SER A 660 -2.03 -17.96 15.78
C SER A 660 -3.03 -17.66 14.67
N ARG A 661 -3.38 -16.39 14.47
CA ARG A 661 -4.34 -15.97 13.43
C ARG A 661 -3.78 -16.24 12.03
N ASP A 662 -2.53 -15.86 11.80
CA ASP A 662 -1.84 -16.08 10.52
C ASP A 662 -1.65 -17.57 10.23
N GLY A 663 -1.29 -18.36 11.25
CA GLY A 663 -1.17 -19.81 11.16
C GLY A 663 -2.49 -20.48 10.78
N TRP A 664 -3.59 -20.10 11.43
CA TRP A 664 -4.92 -20.61 11.11
C TRP A 664 -5.36 -20.23 9.69
N ILE A 665 -5.21 -18.96 9.28
CA ILE A 665 -5.62 -18.50 7.94
C ILE A 665 -4.81 -19.22 6.86
N LYS A 666 -3.48 -19.29 7.00
CA LYS A 666 -2.61 -20.02 6.05
C LYS A 666 -3.00 -21.49 5.96
N ALA A 667 -3.18 -22.16 7.11
CA ALA A 667 -3.62 -23.55 7.19
C ALA A 667 -4.97 -23.79 6.53
N HIS A 668 -5.93 -22.88 6.74
CA HIS A 668 -7.26 -22.95 6.14
C HIS A 668 -7.21 -22.77 4.63
N LEU A 669 -6.39 -21.85 4.11
CA LEU A 669 -6.24 -21.64 2.66
C LEU A 669 -5.62 -22.86 1.96
N ILE A 670 -4.66 -23.53 2.60
CA ILE A 670 -4.01 -24.73 2.06
C ILE A 670 -4.97 -25.93 2.06
N ASN A 671 -5.69 -26.14 3.16
CA ASN A 671 -6.66 -27.22 3.28
C ASN A 671 -7.90 -26.76 4.06
N PRO A 672 -8.93 -26.23 3.38
CA PRO A 672 -10.09 -25.65 4.06
C PRO A 672 -10.93 -26.65 4.84
N ARG A 673 -10.83 -27.93 4.48
CA ARG A 673 -11.66 -29.04 4.96
C ARG A 673 -11.09 -29.74 6.19
N ARG A 674 -9.84 -29.41 6.57
CA ARG A 674 -9.13 -30.05 7.69
C ARG A 674 -9.85 -29.95 9.02
N TRP A 675 -10.67 -28.92 9.24
CA TRP A 675 -11.31 -28.71 10.54
C TRP A 675 -12.37 -29.76 10.92
N ASP A 676 -12.78 -30.61 9.97
CA ASP A 676 -13.66 -31.77 10.22
C ASP A 676 -12.87 -33.05 10.57
N ASN A 677 -11.55 -32.98 10.72
CA ASN A 677 -10.72 -34.12 11.14
C ASN A 677 -10.98 -34.51 12.59
N GLY A 678 -11.10 -35.82 12.82
CA GLY A 678 -11.46 -36.37 14.13
C GLY A 678 -12.86 -36.02 14.64
N VAL A 679 -13.71 -35.34 13.84
CA VAL A 679 -15.07 -34.98 14.23
C VAL A 679 -16.08 -35.83 13.45
N ASP A 680 -16.99 -36.51 14.16
CA ASP A 680 -18.11 -37.22 13.52
C ASP A 680 -19.25 -36.23 13.26
N LYS A 681 -19.49 -35.94 11.97
CA LYS A 681 -20.55 -35.03 11.50
C LYS A 681 -21.42 -35.75 10.47
N PRO A 682 -22.74 -35.48 10.43
CA PRO A 682 -23.58 -35.93 9.34
C PRO A 682 -23.20 -35.22 8.03
N PHE A 683 -23.53 -35.84 6.90
CA PHE A 683 -23.13 -35.38 5.57
C PHE A 683 -23.53 -33.92 5.29
N LYS A 684 -24.72 -33.48 5.72
CA LYS A 684 -25.19 -32.10 5.55
C LYS A 684 -24.34 -31.04 6.29
N ASP A 685 -23.71 -31.39 7.40
CA ASP A 685 -23.01 -30.44 8.28
C ASP A 685 -21.49 -30.41 8.04
N LEU A 686 -21.01 -31.19 7.07
CA LEU A 686 -19.63 -31.11 6.60
C LEU A 686 -19.34 -29.71 6.06
N LEU A 687 -18.14 -29.21 6.35
CA LEU A 687 -17.67 -27.93 5.82
C LEU A 687 -17.74 -27.95 4.29
N ARG A 688 -17.87 -26.76 3.66
CA ARG A 688 -18.14 -26.65 2.20
C ARG A 688 -17.16 -25.81 1.36
N MET A 689 -16.22 -25.06 1.96
CA MET A 689 -15.16 -24.38 1.21
C MET A 689 -14.28 -25.38 0.42
N PRO A 690 -14.21 -25.26 -0.92
CA PRO A 690 -13.47 -26.19 -1.75
C PRO A 690 -11.96 -25.97 -1.64
N ASN A 691 -11.19 -26.99 -1.98
CA ASN A 691 -9.73 -26.90 -1.99
C ASN A 691 -9.25 -26.27 -3.30
N PHE A 692 -8.54 -25.15 -3.22
CA PHE A 692 -7.96 -24.44 -4.36
C PHE A 692 -6.55 -24.92 -4.71
N ASP A 693 -5.99 -25.81 -3.88
CA ASP A 693 -4.66 -26.37 -4.01
C ASP A 693 -3.56 -25.29 -4.15
N MET A 694 -3.67 -24.26 -3.31
CA MET A 694 -2.75 -23.14 -3.29
C MET A 694 -1.36 -23.60 -2.85
N SER A 695 -0.32 -23.03 -3.45
CA SER A 695 1.04 -23.14 -2.92
C SER A 695 1.15 -22.42 -1.57
N GLU A 696 2.15 -22.78 -0.77
CA GLU A 696 2.40 -22.10 0.50
C GLU A 696 2.62 -20.59 0.34
N LYS A 697 3.28 -20.16 -0.74
CA LYS A 697 3.55 -18.76 -1.01
C LYS A 697 2.27 -17.99 -1.35
N GLU A 698 1.39 -18.58 -2.14
CA GLU A 698 0.07 -18.00 -2.43
C GLU A 698 -0.76 -17.87 -1.15
N ALA A 699 -0.81 -18.92 -0.33
CA ALA A 699 -1.51 -18.88 0.95
C ALA A 699 -0.93 -17.82 1.89
N GLU A 700 0.40 -17.69 1.98
CA GLU A 700 1.08 -16.69 2.82
C GLU A 700 0.77 -15.25 2.40
N THR A 701 0.82 -14.96 1.10
CA THR A 701 0.56 -13.60 0.58
C THR A 701 -0.91 -13.21 0.72
N ILE A 702 -1.84 -14.16 0.50
CA ILE A 702 -3.26 -13.96 0.81
C ILE A 702 -3.44 -13.71 2.32
N THR A 703 -2.77 -14.47 3.18
CA THR A 703 -2.79 -14.24 4.63
C THR A 703 -2.34 -12.82 4.98
N THR A 704 -1.25 -12.30 4.39
CA THR A 704 -0.84 -10.89 4.57
C THR A 704 -1.96 -9.92 4.21
N ALA A 705 -2.62 -10.11 3.07
CA ALA A 705 -3.71 -9.24 2.63
C ALA A 705 -4.94 -9.33 3.56
N LEU A 706 -5.27 -10.52 4.06
CA LEU A 706 -6.40 -10.76 4.98
C LEU A 706 -6.14 -10.27 6.40
N LEU A 707 -4.89 -10.34 6.89
CA LEU A 707 -4.52 -9.77 8.20
C LEU A 707 -4.72 -8.25 8.23
N GLY A 708 -4.60 -7.59 7.09
CA GLY A 708 -4.85 -6.15 6.94
C GLY A 708 -6.33 -5.76 6.93
N GLN A 709 -7.24 -6.73 6.78
CA GLN A 709 -8.70 -6.52 6.82
C GLN A 709 -9.16 -6.39 8.28
N VAL A 710 -8.91 -5.21 8.87
CA VAL A 710 -9.13 -4.93 10.30
C VAL A 710 -10.39 -4.08 10.54
N ALA A 711 -10.97 -4.23 11.73
CA ALA A 711 -12.10 -3.46 12.20
C ALA A 711 -11.73 -2.04 12.69
N ASP A 712 -10.43 -1.76 12.86
CA ASP A 712 -9.94 -0.48 13.35
C ASP A 712 -10.48 0.67 12.49
N LYS A 713 -11.19 1.59 13.13
CA LYS A 713 -11.67 2.79 12.46
C LYS A 713 -10.53 3.78 12.29
N VAL A 714 -10.20 4.10 11.05
CA VAL A 714 -9.36 5.24 10.73
C VAL A 714 -10.27 6.40 10.32
N PRO A 715 -10.28 7.52 11.07
CA PRO A 715 -10.88 8.77 10.63
C PRO A 715 -10.48 9.11 9.19
N LEU A 716 -11.36 9.80 8.45
CA LEU A 716 -11.07 10.19 7.06
C LEU A 716 -9.79 11.05 6.93
N SER A 717 -9.35 11.71 8.01
CA SER A 717 -8.09 12.44 8.06
C SER A 717 -6.84 11.54 8.12
N GLY A 718 -6.98 10.28 8.55
CA GLY A 718 -5.89 9.29 8.63
C GLY A 718 -5.86 8.27 7.49
N VAL A 719 -6.93 8.22 6.66
CA VAL A 719 -6.97 7.41 5.44
C VAL A 719 -6.31 8.18 4.30
N LYS A 720 -5.62 7.50 3.38
CA LYS A 720 -5.15 8.13 2.15
C LYS A 720 -6.36 8.50 1.31
N ARG A 721 -6.71 9.80 1.33
CA ARG A 721 -7.70 10.35 0.41
C ARG A 721 -7.05 10.50 -0.95
N LEU A 722 -7.62 9.82 -1.94
CA LEU A 722 -7.25 10.05 -3.32
C LEU A 722 -7.68 11.47 -3.67
N ASP A 723 -6.74 12.27 -4.20
CA ASP A 723 -7.14 13.50 -4.86
C ASP A 723 -7.95 13.19 -6.14
N ALA A 724 -8.53 14.21 -6.77
CA ALA A 724 -9.36 14.02 -7.95
C ALA A 724 -8.64 13.28 -9.09
N ARG A 725 -7.33 13.52 -9.25
CA ARG A 725 -6.48 12.89 -10.26
C ARG A 725 -6.21 11.43 -9.88
N GLU A 726 -5.82 11.17 -8.63
CA GLU A 726 -5.59 9.82 -8.11
C GLU A 726 -6.85 8.95 -8.17
N ALA A 727 -8.03 9.51 -7.91
CA ALA A 727 -9.31 8.81 -8.02
C ALA A 727 -9.61 8.36 -9.46
N VAL A 728 -9.39 9.25 -10.44
CA VAL A 728 -9.49 8.92 -11.87
C VAL A 728 -8.52 7.80 -12.25
N VAL A 729 -7.29 7.86 -11.72
CA VAL A 729 -6.29 6.81 -11.96
C VAL A 729 -6.74 5.47 -11.39
N ALA A 730 -7.27 5.45 -10.17
CA ALA A 730 -7.77 4.23 -9.54
C ALA A 730 -8.90 3.58 -10.34
N GLU A 731 -9.85 4.37 -10.86
CA GLU A 731 -10.96 3.86 -11.68
C GLU A 731 -10.49 3.26 -13.02
N GLY A 732 -9.56 3.90 -13.73
CA GLY A 732 -9.01 3.31 -14.95
C GLY A 732 -8.19 2.05 -14.69
N MET A 733 -7.44 1.99 -13.58
CA MET A 733 -6.69 0.80 -13.22
C MET A 733 -7.58 -0.43 -12.96
N LYS A 734 -8.81 -0.24 -12.45
CA LYS A 734 -9.79 -1.34 -12.33
C LYS A 734 -10.09 -1.97 -13.69
N VAL A 735 -10.25 -1.16 -14.74
CA VAL A 735 -10.51 -1.63 -16.10
C VAL A 735 -9.27 -2.31 -16.69
N VAL A 736 -8.10 -1.69 -16.55
CA VAL A 736 -6.81 -2.24 -17.02
C VAL A 736 -6.54 -3.62 -16.41
N GLN A 737 -6.86 -3.82 -15.13
CA GLN A 737 -6.76 -5.12 -14.46
C GLN A 737 -7.82 -6.11 -14.93
N LYS A 738 -9.09 -5.68 -15.08
CA LYS A 738 -10.20 -6.52 -15.56
C LYS A 738 -9.86 -7.23 -16.87
N PHE A 739 -9.24 -6.51 -17.82
CA PHE A 739 -8.84 -7.04 -19.12
C PHE A 739 -7.39 -7.53 -19.20
N ASN A 740 -6.69 -7.61 -18.05
CA ASN A 740 -5.30 -8.05 -17.95
C ASN A 740 -4.33 -7.27 -18.87
N CYS A 741 -4.56 -5.99 -19.09
CA CYS A 741 -3.64 -5.14 -19.86
C CYS A 741 -2.24 -5.12 -19.22
N VAL A 742 -2.18 -5.22 -17.89
CA VAL A 742 -0.95 -5.35 -17.08
C VAL A 742 -0.16 -6.64 -17.33
N GLY A 743 -0.79 -7.69 -17.88
CA GLY A 743 -0.08 -8.92 -18.26
C GLY A 743 0.79 -8.72 -19.50
N CYS A 744 0.38 -7.81 -20.39
CA CYS A 744 1.13 -7.47 -21.60
C CYS A 744 2.02 -6.24 -21.41
N HIS A 745 1.43 -5.15 -20.93
CA HIS A 745 2.06 -3.84 -20.93
C HIS A 745 2.72 -3.51 -19.61
N GLN A 746 3.98 -3.09 -19.66
CA GLN A 746 4.60 -2.36 -18.56
C GLN A 746 4.09 -0.92 -18.58
N ILE A 747 3.46 -0.46 -17.51
CA ILE A 747 2.88 0.88 -17.36
C ILE A 747 3.75 1.66 -16.39
N ASP A 748 4.44 2.70 -16.88
CA ASP A 748 5.39 3.53 -16.13
C ASP A 748 6.36 2.70 -15.25
N GLY A 749 6.93 1.64 -15.82
CA GLY A 749 7.91 0.78 -15.14
C GLY A 749 7.30 -0.38 -14.31
N MET A 750 5.98 -0.45 -14.15
CA MET A 750 5.31 -1.50 -13.40
C MET A 750 4.59 -2.51 -14.29
N PHE A 751 4.37 -3.73 -13.80
CA PHE A 751 3.69 -4.82 -14.52
C PHE A 751 4.45 -5.31 -15.77
N GLY A 752 3.75 -5.85 -16.77
CA GLY A 752 4.31 -6.39 -18.01
C GLY A 752 4.85 -7.80 -17.85
N ASP A 753 4.05 -8.74 -17.32
CA ASP A 753 4.51 -10.11 -17.03
C ASP A 753 5.13 -10.80 -18.26
N ILE A 754 4.59 -10.58 -19.46
CA ILE A 754 5.09 -11.16 -20.72
C ILE A 754 6.44 -10.57 -21.17
N VAL A 755 6.85 -9.40 -20.68
CA VAL A 755 8.13 -8.78 -21.05
C VAL A 755 9.30 -9.71 -20.73
N ASN A 756 9.18 -10.52 -19.68
CA ASN A 756 10.19 -11.51 -19.27
C ASN A 756 10.40 -12.65 -20.30
N MET A 757 9.54 -12.78 -21.31
CA MET A 757 9.73 -13.71 -22.43
C MET A 757 10.71 -13.19 -23.49
N TYR A 758 11.10 -11.91 -23.43
CA TYR A 758 11.96 -11.23 -24.40
C TYR A 758 13.24 -10.70 -23.73
N PRO A 759 14.09 -11.59 -23.18
CA PRO A 759 15.31 -11.17 -22.48
C PRO A 759 16.38 -10.60 -23.43
N ASP A 760 16.38 -11.04 -24.69
CA ASP A 760 17.41 -10.69 -25.67
C ASP A 760 17.13 -9.34 -26.35
N ASP A 761 15.86 -9.03 -26.64
CA ASP A 761 15.44 -7.71 -27.10
C ASP A 761 14.07 -7.31 -26.52
N ILE A 762 14.09 -6.38 -25.57
CA ILE A 762 12.88 -5.83 -24.94
C ILE A 762 12.00 -5.05 -25.95
N ASN A 763 12.53 -4.66 -27.11
CA ASN A 763 11.77 -3.95 -28.15
C ASN A 763 10.87 -4.87 -28.97
N GLU A 764 11.05 -6.20 -28.89
CA GLU A 764 10.14 -7.22 -29.42
C GLU A 764 8.96 -7.52 -28.49
N ALA A 765 9.06 -7.12 -27.21
CA ALA A 765 7.98 -7.25 -26.25
C ALA A 765 6.81 -6.28 -26.55
N PRO A 766 5.62 -6.47 -25.95
CA PRO A 766 4.56 -5.48 -26.03
C PRO A 766 5.04 -4.09 -25.59
N PRO A 767 4.52 -3.02 -26.21
CA PRO A 767 4.96 -1.66 -25.92
C PRO A 767 4.91 -1.31 -24.43
N ARG A 768 6.04 -0.85 -23.89
CA ARG A 768 6.09 -0.19 -22.58
C ARG A 768 5.38 1.17 -22.69
N LEU A 769 4.37 1.38 -21.86
CA LEU A 769 3.48 2.55 -21.85
C LEU A 769 4.00 3.57 -20.84
N VAL A 770 5.09 4.25 -21.19
CA VAL A 770 5.71 5.30 -20.37
C VAL A 770 5.13 6.66 -20.76
N GLY A 771 4.50 7.35 -19.81
CA GLY A 771 3.92 8.67 -20.05
C GLY A 771 2.87 8.67 -21.17
N GLU A 772 2.14 7.56 -21.35
CA GLU A 772 1.27 7.34 -22.52
C GLU A 772 0.20 8.43 -22.68
N GLY A 773 -0.30 9.00 -21.58
CA GLY A 773 -1.24 10.13 -21.65
C GLY A 773 -0.66 11.44 -22.18
N HIS A 774 0.67 11.62 -22.10
CA HIS A 774 1.40 12.70 -22.80
C HIS A 774 1.71 12.29 -24.23
N ARG A 775 2.01 11.02 -24.46
CA ARG A 775 2.35 10.50 -25.77
C ARG A 775 1.26 10.73 -26.80
N VAL A 776 0.02 10.35 -26.49
CA VAL A 776 -1.06 10.26 -27.47
C VAL A 776 -2.19 11.25 -27.21
N GLN A 777 -2.90 11.58 -28.28
CA GLN A 777 -4.15 12.34 -28.23
C GLN A 777 -5.28 11.46 -27.68
N ALA A 778 -6.17 12.06 -26.90
CA ALA A 778 -7.19 11.32 -26.14
C ALA A 778 -8.29 10.72 -27.01
N ASP A 779 -8.74 11.47 -28.00
CA ASP A 779 -9.68 11.05 -29.03
C ASP A 779 -9.12 9.88 -29.85
N TRP A 780 -7.85 9.98 -30.27
CA TRP A 780 -7.17 8.91 -30.96
C TRP A 780 -7.07 7.67 -30.08
N PHE A 781 -6.70 7.82 -28.81
CA PHE A 781 -6.53 6.68 -27.92
C PHE A 781 -7.87 5.98 -27.63
N HIS A 782 -8.93 6.76 -27.38
CA HIS A 782 -10.29 6.24 -27.26
C HIS A 782 -10.70 5.48 -28.52
N PHE A 783 -10.46 6.03 -29.72
CA PHE A 783 -10.75 5.37 -30.98
C PHE A 783 -9.95 4.07 -31.15
N PHE A 784 -8.64 4.10 -30.88
CA PHE A 784 -7.73 2.97 -31.04
C PHE A 784 -8.14 1.77 -30.17
N LEU A 785 -8.58 2.02 -28.93
CA LEU A 785 -9.04 0.97 -28.02
C LEU A 785 -10.25 0.18 -28.56
N ASN A 786 -11.04 0.78 -29.46
CA ASN A 786 -12.14 0.09 -30.14
C ASN A 786 -11.76 -0.44 -31.54
N ASN A 787 -10.76 0.19 -32.17
CA ASN A 787 -10.39 -0.05 -33.57
C ASN A 787 -8.88 -0.33 -33.66
N VAL A 788 -8.45 -1.43 -33.07
CA VAL A 788 -7.02 -1.78 -32.97
C VAL A 788 -6.46 -2.19 -34.33
N TYR A 789 -5.42 -1.49 -34.79
CA TYR A 789 -4.65 -1.78 -36.00
C TYR A 789 -3.13 -1.89 -35.70
N LYS A 790 -2.34 -2.42 -36.65
CA LYS A 790 -0.89 -2.62 -36.45
C LYS A 790 -0.15 -1.28 -36.52
N ILE A 791 0.43 -0.84 -35.40
CA ILE A 791 1.27 0.38 -35.32
C ILE A 791 2.76 0.06 -35.51
N ARG A 792 3.20 -1.12 -35.07
CA ARG A 792 4.60 -1.57 -35.11
C ARG A 792 4.73 -2.80 -36.01
N PRO A 793 5.10 -2.65 -37.29
CA PRO A 793 5.12 -3.75 -38.26
C PRO A 793 6.08 -4.89 -37.94
N TRP A 794 7.18 -4.63 -37.23
CA TRP A 794 8.17 -5.64 -36.82
C TRP A 794 7.71 -6.54 -35.67
N LEU A 795 6.66 -6.15 -34.92
CA LEU A 795 6.15 -6.97 -33.83
C LEU A 795 5.30 -8.13 -34.34
N ASN A 796 5.61 -9.33 -33.84
CA ASN A 796 4.78 -10.53 -33.99
C ASN A 796 3.62 -10.55 -32.96
N VAL A 797 3.88 -10.05 -31.74
CA VAL A 797 2.86 -9.91 -30.71
C VAL A 797 1.81 -8.87 -31.13
N ARG A 798 0.53 -9.22 -31.01
CA ARG A 798 -0.57 -8.37 -31.45
C ARG A 798 -1.25 -7.71 -30.27
N MET A 799 -1.47 -6.40 -30.35
CA MET A 799 -2.43 -5.73 -29.48
C MET A 799 -3.83 -6.32 -29.75
N PRO A 800 -4.48 -6.95 -28.77
CA PRO A 800 -5.75 -7.61 -29.00
C PRO A 800 -6.93 -6.62 -28.99
N SER A 801 -8.04 -6.98 -29.62
CA SER A 801 -9.30 -6.23 -29.62
C SER A 801 -10.22 -6.75 -28.51
N PHE A 802 -10.53 -5.88 -27.54
CA PHE A 802 -11.47 -6.15 -26.46
C PHE A 802 -12.85 -5.55 -26.75
N VAL A 803 -13.91 -6.18 -26.23
CA VAL A 803 -15.27 -5.62 -26.26
C VAL A 803 -15.42 -4.66 -25.07
N LEU A 804 -14.87 -3.45 -25.23
CA LEU A 804 -14.95 -2.40 -24.21
C LEU A 804 -16.24 -1.58 -24.39
N SER A 805 -16.89 -1.23 -23.28
CA SER A 805 -17.90 -0.17 -23.27
C SER A 805 -17.27 1.21 -23.47
N ASN A 806 -18.09 2.21 -23.84
CA ASN A 806 -17.64 3.61 -23.92
C ASN A 806 -17.07 4.10 -22.57
N ASP A 807 -17.74 3.78 -21.46
CA ASP A 807 -17.30 4.15 -20.12
C ASP A 807 -15.93 3.54 -19.76
N GLU A 808 -15.73 2.26 -20.05
CA GLU A 808 -14.44 1.59 -19.81
C GLU A 808 -13.29 2.22 -20.62
N ARG A 809 -13.52 2.57 -21.89
CA ARG A 809 -12.52 3.28 -22.69
C ARG A 809 -12.22 4.66 -22.12
N ASN A 810 -13.24 5.43 -21.75
CA ASN A 810 -13.06 6.75 -21.15
C ASN A 810 -12.25 6.67 -19.86
N LYS A 811 -12.51 5.68 -19.01
CA LYS A 811 -11.73 5.44 -17.78
C LYS A 811 -10.26 5.13 -18.06
N ILE A 812 -9.96 4.31 -19.08
CA ILE A 812 -8.57 4.02 -19.46
C ILE A 812 -7.86 5.29 -19.96
N VAL A 813 -8.50 6.04 -20.86
CA VAL A 813 -7.93 7.28 -21.43
C VAL A 813 -7.71 8.33 -20.33
N ALA A 814 -8.74 8.58 -19.52
CA ALA A 814 -8.68 9.51 -18.39
C ALA A 814 -7.60 9.13 -17.39
N MET A 815 -7.41 7.85 -17.10
CA MET A 815 -6.33 7.38 -16.23
C MET A 815 -4.95 7.73 -16.79
N PHE A 816 -4.68 7.48 -18.07
CA PHE A 816 -3.38 7.80 -18.66
C PHE A 816 -3.14 9.32 -18.73
N GLN A 817 -4.15 10.10 -19.09
CA GLN A 817 -4.09 11.57 -19.08
C GLN A 817 -3.83 12.11 -17.68
N ALA A 818 -4.60 11.62 -16.70
CA ALA A 818 -4.42 11.93 -15.30
C ALA A 818 -2.99 11.56 -14.88
N LYS A 819 -2.49 10.35 -15.13
CA LYS A 819 -1.10 10.00 -14.77
C LYS A 819 -0.07 10.94 -15.40
N ALA A 820 -0.27 11.36 -16.64
CA ALA A 820 0.65 12.26 -17.34
C ALA A 820 0.45 13.77 -17.05
N GLY A 821 -0.65 14.16 -16.39
CA GLY A 821 -0.98 15.55 -16.09
C GLY A 821 -1.30 16.36 -17.34
N GLN A 822 -2.05 15.76 -18.28
CA GLN A 822 -2.30 16.33 -19.60
C GLN A 822 -3.76 16.69 -19.78
N GLU A 823 -4.01 17.76 -20.54
CA GLU A 823 -5.36 18.16 -20.95
C GLU A 823 -5.99 17.17 -21.93
N THR A 824 -7.30 17.24 -22.11
CA THR A 824 -7.99 16.29 -22.99
C THR A 824 -7.51 16.37 -24.43
N PHE A 825 -7.35 17.59 -24.93
CA PHE A 825 -6.90 17.86 -26.28
C PHE A 825 -5.65 18.72 -26.22
N GLU A 826 -4.69 18.40 -27.07
CA GLU A 826 -3.68 19.36 -27.49
C GLU A 826 -3.98 19.69 -28.94
N GLU A 827 -4.31 20.96 -29.23
CA GLU A 827 -4.48 21.40 -30.61
C GLU A 827 -3.15 21.30 -31.34
N ASN A 828 -2.94 20.17 -32.01
CA ASN A 828 -1.89 20.07 -33.02
C ASN A 828 -2.21 21.10 -34.11
N TYR A 829 -1.18 21.77 -34.66
CA TYR A 829 -1.38 22.82 -35.66
C TYR A 829 -2.32 22.35 -36.79
N GLU A 830 -3.50 22.97 -36.92
CA GLU A 830 -4.39 22.70 -38.06
C GLU A 830 -3.63 22.96 -39.37
N THR A 831 -2.93 24.10 -39.41
CA THR A 831 -1.95 24.47 -40.44
C THR A 831 -0.63 24.88 -39.78
N VAL A 832 0.46 24.21 -40.15
CA VAL A 832 1.81 24.53 -39.66
C VAL A 832 2.27 25.88 -40.24
N LYS A 833 2.72 26.79 -39.36
CA LYS A 833 3.29 28.08 -39.76
C LYS A 833 4.82 28.02 -39.73
N TRP A 834 5.43 28.33 -40.86
CA TRP A 834 6.88 28.33 -41.07
C TRP A 834 7.45 29.74 -41.08
N LEU A 835 8.59 29.93 -40.43
CA LEU A 835 9.43 31.10 -40.65
C LEU A 835 10.23 30.94 -41.97
N PRO A 836 10.68 32.03 -42.60
CA PRO A 836 11.50 31.96 -43.80
C PRO A 836 12.73 31.06 -43.59
N GLY A 837 12.91 30.04 -44.44
CA GLY A 837 14.03 29.09 -44.37
C GLY A 837 13.90 27.97 -43.31
N GLU A 838 12.91 28.04 -42.41
CA GLU A 838 12.72 27.05 -41.33
C GLU A 838 12.29 25.69 -41.87
N ARG A 839 11.43 25.68 -42.90
CA ARG A 839 10.94 24.44 -43.51
C ARG A 839 12.06 23.71 -44.26
N GLU A 840 12.84 24.45 -45.05
CA GLU A 840 13.99 23.92 -45.79
C GLU A 840 15.04 23.34 -44.83
N GLY A 841 15.30 24.04 -43.72
CA GLY A 841 16.15 23.55 -42.64
C GLY A 841 15.61 22.26 -42.01
N ALA A 842 14.32 22.19 -41.70
CA ALA A 842 13.70 20.97 -41.16
C ALA A 842 13.83 19.77 -42.11
N VAL A 843 13.62 19.97 -43.41
CA VAL A 843 13.78 18.93 -44.44
C VAL A 843 15.25 18.50 -44.58
N LYS A 844 16.19 19.46 -44.55
CA LYS A 844 17.64 19.14 -44.57
C LYS A 844 18.00 18.29 -43.36
N LEU A 845 17.53 18.68 -42.17
CA LEU A 845 17.80 17.98 -40.92
C LEU A 845 17.18 16.57 -40.88
N PHE A 846 15.94 16.42 -41.36
CA PHE A 846 15.29 15.10 -41.45
C PHE A 846 16.08 14.12 -42.33
N LYS A 847 16.76 14.63 -43.36
CA LYS A 847 17.63 13.84 -44.23
C LYS A 847 19.01 13.60 -43.62
N SER A 848 19.62 14.60 -42.98
CA SER A 848 20.97 14.46 -42.41
C SER A 848 20.99 13.50 -41.21
N LEU A 849 19.93 13.51 -40.39
CA LEU A 849 19.72 12.55 -39.30
C LEU A 849 19.14 11.21 -39.78
N ASP A 850 19.00 11.04 -41.10
CA ASP A 850 18.53 9.82 -41.77
C ASP A 850 17.25 9.22 -41.17
N CYS A 851 16.27 10.07 -40.85
CA CYS A 851 15.04 9.63 -40.17
C CYS A 851 14.24 8.59 -40.99
N ALA A 852 14.34 8.67 -42.32
CA ALA A 852 13.65 7.79 -43.26
C ALA A 852 14.21 6.36 -43.29
N SER A 853 15.43 6.11 -42.78
CA SER A 853 15.96 4.75 -42.74
C SER A 853 15.21 3.86 -41.75
N CYS A 854 14.67 4.41 -40.66
CA CYS A 854 13.87 3.67 -39.69
C CYS A 854 12.36 3.89 -39.88
N HIS A 855 11.95 5.14 -40.15
CA HIS A 855 10.55 5.53 -40.24
C HIS A 855 10.04 5.54 -41.69
N THR A 856 8.91 4.88 -41.94
CA THR A 856 8.25 4.98 -43.26
C THR A 856 7.56 6.34 -43.42
N THR A 857 7.77 6.95 -44.58
CA THR A 857 7.26 8.29 -44.96
C THR A 857 6.34 8.26 -46.20
N GLY A 858 5.93 7.06 -46.65
CA GLY A 858 5.11 6.85 -47.85
C GLY A 858 5.80 6.08 -48.99
N PHE A 859 7.09 5.77 -48.88
CA PHE A 859 7.79 4.82 -49.76
C PHE A 859 7.95 3.45 -49.07
N ASN A 860 7.81 2.38 -49.85
CA ASN A 860 7.92 0.99 -49.37
C ASN A 860 9.37 0.69 -48.97
N LYS A 861 9.68 0.85 -47.69
CA LYS A 861 10.74 0.04 -47.08
C LYS A 861 10.12 -1.32 -46.78
N GLU A 862 10.71 -2.40 -47.28
CA GLU A 862 10.19 -3.76 -47.09
C GLU A 862 10.15 -4.14 -45.60
N ASP A 863 11.12 -3.67 -44.80
CA ASP A 863 11.22 -3.94 -43.37
C ASP A 863 11.42 -2.66 -42.52
N PRO A 864 10.34 -2.00 -42.08
CA PRO A 864 10.44 -0.82 -41.23
C PRO A 864 10.67 -1.19 -39.75
N THR A 865 11.62 -0.52 -39.11
CA THR A 865 12.00 -0.72 -37.70
C THR A 865 11.41 0.35 -36.75
N ALA A 866 10.68 1.33 -37.28
CA ALA A 866 10.00 2.36 -36.51
C ALA A 866 8.59 2.68 -37.05
N PRO A 867 7.69 3.30 -36.24
CA PRO A 867 6.32 3.57 -36.67
C PRO A 867 6.25 4.56 -37.83
N ASN A 868 5.26 4.39 -38.70
CA ASN A 868 5.00 5.31 -39.82
C ASN A 868 4.66 6.72 -39.30
N LEU A 869 5.44 7.71 -39.74
CA LEU A 869 5.32 9.10 -39.29
C LEU A 869 4.12 9.84 -39.90
N HIS A 870 3.57 9.33 -41.01
CA HIS A 870 2.37 9.89 -41.61
C HIS A 870 1.15 9.82 -40.68
N PHE A 871 1.10 8.83 -39.78
CA PHE A 871 0.04 8.71 -38.78
C PHE A 871 0.42 9.32 -37.43
N ALA A 872 1.47 10.15 -37.37
CA ALA A 872 1.88 10.83 -36.15
C ALA A 872 0.96 12.00 -35.81
N LYS A 873 0.44 12.76 -36.80
CA LYS A 873 -0.31 14.00 -36.56
C LYS A 873 -1.57 13.82 -35.71
N ARG A 874 -2.46 12.88 -36.04
CA ARG A 874 -3.66 12.62 -35.22
C ARG A 874 -3.33 11.85 -33.94
N ARG A 875 -2.28 11.02 -33.96
CA ARG A 875 -1.94 10.12 -32.84
C ARG A 875 -1.18 10.81 -31.71
N LEU A 876 -0.12 11.55 -32.04
CA LEU A 876 0.85 12.07 -31.08
C LEU A 876 0.59 13.53 -30.76
N ARG A 877 0.93 13.94 -29.54
CA ARG A 877 0.95 15.34 -29.14
C ARG A 877 2.21 16.04 -29.63
N ALA A 878 2.11 17.29 -30.09
CA ALA A 878 3.28 18.07 -30.52
C ALA A 878 4.29 18.23 -29.38
N SER A 879 3.80 18.49 -28.16
CA SER A 879 4.61 18.58 -26.95
C SER A 879 5.35 17.27 -26.63
N TRP A 880 4.73 16.11 -26.92
CA TRP A 880 5.39 14.82 -26.78
C TRP A 880 6.46 14.60 -27.85
N ILE A 881 6.18 14.93 -29.11
CA ILE A 881 7.17 14.80 -30.19
C ILE A 881 8.45 15.56 -29.83
N LYS A 882 8.32 16.80 -29.35
CA LYS A 882 9.47 17.59 -28.84
C LYS A 882 10.20 16.86 -27.72
N LYS A 883 9.47 16.48 -26.66
CA LYS A 883 10.03 15.79 -25.50
C LYS A 883 10.76 14.51 -25.89
N TRP A 884 10.18 13.72 -26.79
CA TRP A 884 10.75 12.48 -27.29
C TRP A 884 12.02 12.71 -28.10
N LEU A 885 12.05 13.75 -28.95
CA LEU A 885 13.24 14.08 -29.73
C LEU A 885 14.41 14.53 -28.84
N HIS A 886 14.18 15.26 -27.75
CA HIS A 886 15.26 15.70 -26.86
C HIS A 886 16.13 14.57 -26.33
N ASP A 887 15.51 13.52 -25.76
CA ASP A 887 16.25 12.41 -25.17
C ASP A 887 15.36 11.14 -25.08
N PRO A 888 15.28 10.36 -26.18
CA PRO A 888 14.52 9.12 -26.22
C PRO A 888 14.97 8.10 -25.16
N GLN A 889 16.29 8.01 -24.92
CA GLN A 889 16.89 7.03 -24.01
C GLN A 889 16.53 7.31 -22.55
N LYS A 890 16.48 8.58 -22.15
CA LYS A 890 16.04 8.97 -20.80
C LYS A 890 14.56 8.70 -20.55
N ILE A 891 13.73 8.74 -21.59
CA ILE A 891 12.29 8.44 -21.49
C ILE A 891 12.05 6.93 -21.50
N LEU A 892 12.70 6.23 -22.42
CA LEU A 892 12.53 4.80 -22.62
C LEU A 892 13.91 4.13 -22.78
N PRO A 893 14.58 3.79 -21.66
CA PRO A 893 15.90 3.19 -21.70
C PRO A 893 15.93 1.92 -22.56
N GLY A 894 16.90 1.81 -23.47
CA GLY A 894 17.04 0.69 -24.39
C GLY A 894 16.13 0.76 -25.62
N THR A 895 15.59 1.94 -25.94
CA THR A 895 14.85 2.15 -27.20
C THR A 895 15.79 2.13 -28.40
N VAL A 896 15.30 1.69 -29.56
CA VAL A 896 16.06 1.72 -30.83
C VAL A 896 16.22 3.12 -31.42
N MET A 897 15.52 4.14 -30.89
CA MET A 897 15.65 5.50 -31.37
C MET A 897 16.94 6.15 -30.86
N PRO A 898 17.84 6.62 -31.76
CA PRO A 898 19.07 7.29 -31.36
C PRO A 898 18.80 8.63 -30.66
N SER A 899 19.73 9.06 -29.82
CA SER A 899 19.77 10.42 -29.26
C SER A 899 20.59 11.32 -30.19
N PHE A 900 19.95 12.27 -30.86
CA PHE A 900 20.63 13.24 -31.74
C PHE A 900 20.96 14.57 -31.04
N TRP A 901 20.53 14.74 -29.79
CA TRP A 901 20.71 15.96 -28.99
C TRP A 901 21.19 15.66 -27.55
N GLU A 902 22.20 14.80 -27.41
CA GLU A 902 22.71 14.41 -26.08
C GLU A 902 23.22 15.63 -25.31
N ASN A 903 22.80 15.75 -24.04
CA ASN A 903 23.11 16.91 -23.18
C ASN A 903 22.71 18.28 -23.76
N GLY A 904 21.80 18.32 -24.75
CA GLY A 904 21.38 19.55 -25.42
C GLY A 904 22.28 19.99 -26.58
N GLU A 905 23.25 19.16 -26.98
CA GLU A 905 24.15 19.43 -28.11
C GLU A 905 23.72 18.62 -29.34
N SER A 906 23.58 19.28 -30.48
CA SER A 906 23.17 18.62 -31.74
C SER A 906 24.30 17.85 -32.40
N THR A 907 23.99 16.66 -32.93
CA THR A 907 24.89 15.90 -33.81
C THR A 907 25.06 16.52 -35.20
N ASP A 908 24.15 17.41 -35.63
CA ASP A 908 24.25 18.18 -36.88
C ASP A 908 24.43 19.67 -36.54
N THR A 909 25.66 20.16 -36.67
CA THR A 909 26.00 21.56 -36.37
C THR A 909 25.74 22.52 -37.54
N GLU A 910 25.43 22.00 -38.74
CA GLU A 910 25.24 22.82 -39.93
C GLU A 910 23.84 23.43 -40.01
N VAL A 911 22.81 22.67 -39.63
CA VAL A 911 21.42 23.13 -39.73
C VAL A 911 21.06 23.97 -38.51
N PHE A 912 20.51 25.17 -38.73
CA PHE A 912 20.18 26.15 -37.67
C PHE A 912 21.36 26.50 -36.74
N GLY A 913 22.61 26.33 -37.20
CA GLY A 913 23.81 26.60 -36.40
C GLY A 913 23.98 25.67 -35.20
N GLY A 914 23.44 24.45 -35.27
CA GLY A 914 23.52 23.46 -34.18
C GLY A 914 22.59 23.73 -33.00
N ASP A 915 21.68 24.70 -33.09
CA ASP A 915 20.72 25.03 -32.05
C ASP A 915 19.68 23.91 -31.88
N ALA A 916 19.86 23.09 -30.83
CA ALA A 916 19.03 21.91 -30.56
C ALA A 916 17.54 22.25 -30.44
N GLU A 917 17.19 23.35 -29.77
CA GLU A 917 15.80 23.77 -29.60
C GLU A 917 15.16 24.15 -30.93
N LYS A 918 15.85 24.93 -31.77
CA LYS A 918 15.33 25.28 -33.10
C LYS A 918 15.18 24.06 -33.98
N GLN A 919 16.15 23.14 -33.95
CA GLN A 919 16.12 21.89 -34.70
C GLN A 919 14.93 21.00 -34.30
N ILE A 920 14.73 20.76 -33.01
CA ILE A 920 13.63 19.95 -32.48
C ILE A 920 12.26 20.59 -32.79
N ASN A 921 12.15 21.91 -32.64
CA ASN A 921 10.92 22.64 -32.98
C ASN A 921 10.60 22.55 -34.48
N ALA A 922 11.60 22.72 -35.35
CA ALA A 922 11.45 22.63 -36.80
C ALA A 922 11.07 21.21 -37.25
N LEU A 923 11.70 20.17 -36.69
CA LEU A 923 11.33 18.77 -36.95
C LEU A 923 9.92 18.45 -36.46
N THR A 924 9.53 18.93 -35.28
CA THR A 924 8.17 18.75 -34.76
C THR A 924 7.13 19.33 -35.73
N LYS A 925 7.36 20.56 -36.23
CA LYS A 925 6.52 21.18 -37.25
C LYS A 925 6.48 20.34 -38.53
N TYR A 926 7.62 19.84 -38.99
CA TYR A 926 7.70 19.03 -40.20
C TYR A 926 6.91 17.72 -40.07
N LEU A 927 7.02 17.03 -38.93
CA LEU A 927 6.27 15.79 -38.65
C LEU A 927 4.75 16.03 -38.62
N LEU A 928 4.31 17.19 -38.12
CA LEU A 928 2.90 17.57 -38.11
C LEU A 928 2.41 18.05 -39.50
N GLU A 929 3.30 18.58 -40.34
CA GLU A 929 2.99 18.98 -41.71
C GLU A 929 2.80 17.75 -42.62
N ILE A 930 3.73 16.79 -42.57
CA ILE A 930 3.67 15.57 -43.40
C ILE A 930 2.65 14.56 -42.89
N GLY A 931 2.15 14.72 -41.66
CA GLY A 931 1.22 13.79 -41.05
C GLY A 931 -0.22 13.98 -41.53
N GLU A 932 -0.90 12.87 -41.80
CA GLU A 932 -2.32 12.81 -42.08
C GLU A 932 -3.15 12.96 -40.81
N ASP A 933 -4.25 13.68 -40.95
CA ASP A 933 -5.23 13.84 -39.90
C ASP A 933 -6.28 12.70 -39.93
N LYS A 934 -5.81 11.46 -39.72
CA LYS A 934 -6.63 10.25 -39.75
C LYS A 934 -6.44 9.40 -38.49
N TYR A 935 -7.53 8.77 -38.04
CA TYR A 935 -7.50 7.90 -36.87
C TYR A 935 -6.84 6.55 -37.11
N SER A 936 -6.91 6.02 -38.34
CA SER A 936 -6.24 4.78 -38.76
C SER A 936 -5.90 4.79 -40.25
N PRO A 937 -5.06 3.87 -40.73
CA PRO A 937 -4.79 3.70 -42.16
C PRO A 937 -6.04 3.34 -42.98
N GLU A 938 -7.04 2.72 -42.35
CA GLU A 938 -8.24 2.18 -43.01
C GLU A 938 -9.46 3.14 -42.93
N THR A 939 -9.40 4.18 -42.11
CA THR A 939 -10.49 5.16 -42.02
C THR A 939 -10.44 6.08 -43.24
N LYS A 940 -11.50 6.05 -44.06
CA LYS A 940 -11.77 7.15 -45.01
C LYS A 940 -12.21 8.36 -44.18
N LYS A 941 -11.64 9.53 -44.53
CA LYS A 941 -11.71 10.83 -43.81
C LYS A 941 -12.96 11.04 -42.97
#